data_AF-A0AAP6WNX0-F1
#
_entry.id   AF-A0AAP6WNX0-F1
#
_cell.length_a   1.000
_cell.length_b   1.000
_cell.length_c   1.000
_cell.angle_alpha   90.00
_cell.angle_beta   90.00
_cell.angle_gamma   90.00
#
_symmetry.space_group_name_H-M   'P 1'
#
loop_
_entity.id
_entity.type
_entity.pdbx_description
1 polymer ?
#
loop_
_entity_poly.entity_id
_entity_poly.type
_entity_poly.pdbx_seq_one_letter_code
_entity_poly.pdbx_strand_id
1 'polypeptide(L)'
;MPIEVIDKIKQKNGGTFKLMDAKDIAIDDTNIEDYTKKIKEDSEKNNKELLKKVDSDSVYNKKQVDEKIWTMDNMGTDVKKAMTGGSVAIVGENSISNINIKNDSLREEKLAYTPQKNFLTNGVSMYANKYSNYFDVRILSEEPILYYYDSYGKLLKNYTMSTKQYNLSNYNSLIWDLLENSIKIIPDGQNLPDKHVKLLHNSVNHLDSGVLLEYVRKHENDSLYKSENAFCYFQNPSSLYVSTKGKYIKKLWIKWDGNITLREVDRLISSQSFDEIAKDSTMSNSLNDNKNCITLEDGECFVFKYSTNKFHICKWQEFDYRKHILLLRNTDGCPIDGLFINHINNNIQLDTDINYKKIPNFLKGYIQGKKIEVLKKQNEDTVCLAHISDIHTTEYTGYQIMRGVSVLNEFIKALGVQATINSGDNIMYEKNKDDALSNSMRVQERIFNKNVFLNAIGNHDSNGWDDSQTQNFDTFINDKELYAILGQNLNDTVVWGDKVGMYYYYDIPNSNIRIITLNSNNIPYIKLEDGNIKHNPNFVYNYSQKQVDFLVKTLKESNDKHILINVHIPLLTDAEGMKANYTMPHNNNCILGILKAFKEGTSFDYTNEEEDFKINLSCNFENKGTIIGVFCGHIHYDCLINKDNINHISINCDMMDKWTDSQPDRIFNTTSQFCFDVLTINTNTKKVEMTRVGAGEDREFNY
;
A
#
# COMPACT_ATOMS: atom_id res chain seq x y z
N MET A 1 -19.90 14.25 -42.89
CA MET A 1 -21.32 14.65 -42.75
C MET A 1 -21.38 16.10 -42.30
N PRO A 2 -22.33 16.93 -42.79
CA PRO A 2 -22.18 18.39 -42.81
C PRO A 2 -22.99 19.14 -41.74
N ILE A 3 -22.30 20.06 -41.05
CA ILE A 3 -22.58 21.46 -40.64
C ILE A 3 -24.00 21.92 -40.18
N GLU A 4 -25.12 21.25 -40.48
CA GLU A 4 -26.46 21.77 -40.18
C GLU A 4 -26.99 21.51 -38.75
N VAL A 5 -26.23 20.83 -37.88
CA VAL A 5 -26.64 20.57 -36.48
C VAL A 5 -26.16 21.65 -35.50
N ILE A 6 -25.15 22.44 -35.87
CA ILE A 6 -24.52 23.43 -34.97
C ILE A 6 -25.41 24.68 -34.79
N ASP A 7 -26.23 25.04 -35.77
CA ASP A 7 -27.08 26.23 -35.67
C ASP A 7 -28.38 26.02 -34.86
N LYS A 8 -28.77 24.77 -34.56
CA LYS A 8 -29.91 24.50 -33.67
C LYS A 8 -29.59 24.58 -32.18
N ILE A 9 -28.30 24.58 -31.79
CA ILE A 9 -27.90 24.67 -30.38
C ILE A 9 -27.75 26.13 -29.92
N LYS A 10 -27.57 27.09 -30.85
CA LYS A 10 -27.42 28.52 -30.53
C LYS A 10 -28.69 29.24 -30.07
N GLN A 11 -29.88 28.63 -30.17
CA GLN A 11 -31.16 29.29 -29.84
C GLN A 11 -31.79 28.92 -28.49
N LYS A 12 -31.20 28.05 -27.66
CA LYS A 12 -31.91 27.55 -26.45
C LYS A 12 -31.33 27.91 -25.08
N ASN A 13 -30.16 28.52 -24.96
CA ASN A 13 -29.63 28.96 -23.66
C ASN A 13 -29.02 30.37 -23.75
N GLY A 14 -29.78 31.38 -23.33
CA GLY A 14 -29.38 32.78 -23.30
C GLY A 14 -28.38 33.09 -22.18
N GLY A 15 -27.10 32.78 -22.41
CA GLY A 15 -25.98 33.20 -21.58
C GLY A 15 -24.73 33.40 -22.42
N THR A 16 -24.22 34.62 -22.46
CA THR A 16 -23.05 35.06 -23.24
C THR A 16 -21.75 34.43 -22.70
N PHE A 17 -21.14 33.51 -23.45
CA PHE A 17 -19.73 33.17 -23.29
C PHE A 17 -18.93 33.84 -24.42
N LYS A 18 -18.05 34.80 -24.06
CA LYS A 18 -16.95 35.24 -24.94
C LYS A 18 -15.89 34.14 -24.92
N LEU A 19 -15.65 33.50 -26.06
CA LEU A 19 -14.41 32.79 -26.34
C LEU A 19 -13.30 33.85 -26.49
N MET A 20 -12.26 33.80 -25.66
CA MET A 20 -11.02 34.54 -25.89
C MET A 20 -10.06 33.65 -26.69
N ASP A 21 -9.59 34.19 -27.81
CA ASP A 21 -8.57 33.58 -28.67
C ASP A 21 -7.23 33.48 -27.94
N ALA A 22 -6.48 32.42 -28.24
CA ALA A 22 -5.20 32.05 -27.62
C ALA A 22 -4.00 32.95 -28.02
N LYS A 23 -4.18 34.27 -28.08
CA LYS A 23 -3.09 35.22 -28.38
C LYS A 23 -2.95 36.43 -27.43
N ASP A 24 -3.78 36.56 -26.39
CA ASP A 24 -3.75 37.74 -25.49
C ASP A 24 -3.32 37.44 -24.03
N ILE A 25 -2.46 36.46 -23.78
CA ILE A 25 -1.80 36.31 -22.46
C ILE A 25 -0.35 36.78 -22.56
N ALA A 26 -0.19 38.10 -22.73
CA ALA A 26 0.97 38.82 -22.23
C ALA A 26 0.53 39.51 -20.94
N ILE A 27 0.97 39.02 -19.78
CA ILE A 27 0.72 39.69 -18.50
C ILE A 27 1.68 40.87 -18.44
N ASP A 28 1.11 42.06 -18.51
CA ASP A 28 1.76 43.35 -18.24
C ASP A 28 1.92 43.49 -16.70
N ASP A 29 3.16 43.67 -16.25
CA ASP A 29 3.61 43.71 -14.85
C ASP A 29 3.14 44.96 -14.06
N THR A 30 2.18 45.73 -14.57
CA THR A 30 1.80 47.03 -14.00
C THR A 30 0.53 47.06 -13.13
N ASN A 31 -0.12 45.91 -12.83
CA ASN A 31 -1.40 45.91 -12.08
C ASN A 31 -1.57 44.81 -11.00
N ILE A 32 -0.48 44.34 -10.38
CA ILE A 32 -0.54 43.33 -9.29
C ILE A 32 -1.23 43.88 -8.02
N GLU A 33 -1.10 45.18 -7.74
CA GLU A 33 -1.72 45.79 -6.55
C GLU A 33 -3.26 45.82 -6.62
N ASP A 34 -3.83 46.06 -7.80
CA ASP A 34 -5.29 46.10 -7.99
C ASP A 34 -5.93 44.70 -7.88
N TYR A 35 -5.25 43.66 -8.36
CA TYR A 35 -5.70 42.27 -8.16
C TYR A 35 -5.61 41.83 -6.70
N THR A 36 -4.56 42.24 -5.98
CA THR A 36 -4.39 41.91 -4.57
C THR A 36 -5.46 42.59 -3.70
N LYS A 37 -5.83 43.83 -4.05
CA LYS A 37 -6.90 44.57 -3.38
C LYS A 37 -8.27 43.93 -3.61
N LYS A 38 -8.55 43.50 -4.84
CA LYS A 38 -9.81 42.82 -5.19
C LYS A 38 -9.97 41.46 -4.50
N ILE A 39 -8.89 40.68 -4.40
CA ILE A 39 -8.88 39.42 -3.64
C ILE A 39 -9.13 39.65 -2.14
N LYS A 40 -8.57 40.72 -1.56
CA LYS A 40 -8.84 41.09 -0.17
C LYS A 40 -10.30 41.47 0.05
N GLU A 41 -10.86 42.33 -0.81
CA GLU A 41 -12.25 42.78 -0.73
C GLU A 41 -13.23 41.61 -0.90
N ASP A 42 -12.95 40.67 -1.82
CA ASP A 42 -13.76 39.45 -2.00
C ASP A 42 -13.62 38.48 -0.81
N SER A 43 -12.44 38.39 -0.18
CA SER A 43 -12.25 37.57 1.03
C SER A 43 -13.00 38.13 2.25
N GLU A 44 -13.03 39.46 2.40
CA GLU A 44 -13.73 40.14 3.49
C GLU A 44 -15.26 40.07 3.32
N LYS A 45 -15.73 40.13 2.07
CA LYS A 45 -17.15 39.95 1.73
C LYS A 45 -17.60 38.51 2.00
N ASN A 46 -16.81 37.51 1.62
CA ASN A 46 -17.08 36.10 1.90
C ASN A 46 -17.05 35.79 3.41
N ASN A 47 -16.13 36.40 4.18
CA ASN A 47 -16.10 36.25 5.64
C ASN A 47 -17.33 36.90 6.31
N LYS A 48 -17.81 38.04 5.81
CA LYS A 48 -19.07 38.67 6.31
C LYS A 48 -20.32 37.86 5.97
N GLU A 49 -20.35 37.16 4.84
CA GLU A 49 -21.46 36.26 4.49
C GLU A 49 -21.42 34.94 5.27
N LEU A 50 -20.22 34.41 5.58
CA LEU A 50 -20.05 33.26 6.46
C LEU A 50 -20.48 33.57 7.91
N LEU A 51 -20.18 34.78 8.41
CA LEU A 51 -20.64 35.26 9.72
C LEU A 51 -22.16 35.51 9.79
N LYS A 52 -22.84 35.66 8.66
CA LYS A 52 -24.32 35.79 8.59
C LYS A 52 -25.06 34.46 8.52
N LYS A 53 -24.37 33.34 8.29
CA LYS A 53 -24.94 31.98 8.23
C LYS A 53 -24.81 31.18 9.53
N VAL A 54 -24.19 31.76 10.56
CA VAL A 54 -24.27 31.23 11.93
C VAL A 54 -25.58 31.74 12.52
N ASP A 55 -26.51 30.81 12.69
CA ASP A 55 -27.83 31.02 13.29
C ASP A 55 -27.72 31.78 14.61
N SER A 56 -28.20 33.02 14.65
CA SER A 56 -28.07 33.93 15.79
C SER A 56 -28.89 33.52 17.02
N ASP A 57 -29.57 32.37 16.97
CA ASP A 57 -30.43 31.86 18.05
C ASP A 57 -29.75 30.79 18.95
N SER A 58 -28.47 30.48 18.72
CA SER A 58 -27.77 29.40 19.45
C SER A 58 -26.47 29.79 20.17
N VAL A 59 -26.20 31.09 20.33
CA VAL A 59 -25.05 31.57 21.11
C VAL A 59 -25.53 32.42 22.29
N TYR A 60 -25.70 31.78 23.45
CA TYR A 60 -25.97 32.48 24.70
C TYR A 60 -24.65 32.97 25.30
N ASN A 61 -24.59 34.23 25.70
CA ASN A 61 -23.49 34.70 26.54
C ASN A 61 -23.64 34.16 27.98
N LYS A 62 -22.55 34.15 28.74
CA LYS A 62 -22.51 33.59 30.11
C LYS A 62 -23.64 34.12 31.01
N LYS A 63 -23.93 35.42 30.92
CA LYS A 63 -24.99 36.05 31.72
C LYS A 63 -26.39 35.54 31.33
N GLN A 64 -26.64 35.33 30.05
CA GLN A 64 -27.88 34.74 29.55
C GLN A 64 -28.02 33.26 29.90
N VAL A 65 -26.91 32.53 30.01
CA VAL A 65 -26.91 31.12 30.46
C VAL A 65 -27.25 31.02 31.93
N ASP A 66 -26.67 31.89 32.75
CA ASP A 66 -26.83 31.90 34.21
C ASP A 66 -28.23 32.35 34.66
N GLU A 67 -28.91 33.18 33.86
CA GLU A 67 -30.25 33.71 34.16
C GLU A 67 -31.40 32.83 33.64
N LYS A 68 -31.13 31.82 32.81
CA LYS A 68 -32.14 31.00 32.14
C LYS A 68 -32.40 29.67 32.85
N ILE A 69 -33.66 29.29 32.99
CA ILE A 69 -34.05 27.96 33.47
C ILE A 69 -33.97 26.98 32.28
N TRP A 70 -33.08 26.02 32.38
CA TRP A 70 -32.87 24.99 31.36
C TRP A 70 -33.78 23.79 31.60
N THR A 71 -34.51 23.38 30.57
CA THR A 71 -35.39 22.20 30.58
C THR A 71 -34.92 21.22 29.50
N MET A 72 -35.32 19.95 29.60
CA MET A 72 -34.99 18.95 28.58
C MET A 72 -35.47 19.33 27.17
N ASP A 73 -36.47 20.20 27.05
CA ASP A 73 -37.01 20.65 25.78
C ASP A 73 -36.11 21.70 25.09
N ASN A 74 -35.37 22.51 25.86
CA ASN A 74 -34.56 23.62 25.35
C ASN A 74 -33.04 23.38 25.37
N MET A 75 -32.61 22.17 25.73
CA MET A 75 -31.21 21.73 25.68
C MET A 75 -30.85 21.11 24.33
N GLY A 76 -29.59 21.28 23.90
CA GLY A 76 -29.06 20.62 22.70
C GLY A 76 -28.95 19.09 22.86
N THR A 77 -29.04 18.37 21.74
CA THR A 77 -29.09 16.90 21.68
C THR A 77 -27.93 16.22 22.42
N ASP A 78 -26.76 16.86 22.44
CA ASP A 78 -25.55 16.34 23.09
C ASP A 78 -25.64 16.38 24.62
N VAL A 79 -26.28 17.42 25.17
CA VAL A 79 -26.56 17.55 26.61
C VAL A 79 -27.63 16.55 27.03
N LYS A 80 -28.65 16.33 26.20
CA LYS A 80 -29.68 15.31 26.47
C LYS A 80 -29.05 13.91 26.55
N LYS A 81 -28.13 13.58 25.63
CA LYS A 81 -27.40 12.30 25.61
C LYS A 81 -26.47 12.13 26.82
N ALA A 82 -25.81 13.21 27.26
CA ALA A 82 -24.97 13.20 28.46
C ALA A 82 -25.79 12.96 29.75
N MET A 83 -26.98 13.56 29.85
CA MET A 83 -27.86 13.41 31.03
C MET A 83 -28.55 12.04 31.09
N THR A 84 -28.71 11.33 29.98
CA THR A 84 -29.28 9.97 29.94
C THR A 84 -28.23 8.85 30.05
N GLY A 85 -27.00 9.17 30.47
CA GLY A 85 -25.95 8.18 30.75
C GLY A 85 -25.07 7.78 29.57
N GLY A 86 -25.11 8.51 28.44
CA GLY A 86 -24.16 8.37 27.35
C GLY A 86 -22.90 9.22 27.57
N SER A 87 -21.71 8.64 27.37
CA SER A 87 -20.45 9.41 27.41
C SER A 87 -20.35 10.35 26.20
N VAL A 88 -20.48 11.66 26.41
CA VAL A 88 -20.23 12.68 25.38
C VAL A 88 -19.20 13.67 25.92
N ALA A 89 -18.08 13.85 25.21
CA ALA A 89 -17.12 14.91 25.49
C ALA A 89 -17.55 16.18 24.76
N ILE A 90 -18.16 17.13 25.47
CA ILE A 90 -18.39 18.47 24.94
C ILE A 90 -17.14 19.30 25.25
N VAL A 91 -16.34 19.59 24.22
CA VAL A 91 -15.21 20.52 24.33
C VAL A 91 -15.64 21.84 23.74
N GLY A 92 -15.98 22.81 24.59
CA GLY A 92 -16.22 24.19 24.15
C GLY A 92 -14.92 24.81 23.63
N GLU A 93 -14.99 25.63 22.59
CA GLU A 93 -13.86 26.44 22.16
C GLU A 93 -13.39 27.30 23.34
N ASN A 94 -12.10 27.20 23.71
CA ASN A 94 -11.47 27.77 24.93
C ASN A 94 -11.76 27.10 26.29
N SER A 95 -12.34 25.88 26.34
CA SER A 95 -12.60 25.18 27.62
C SER A 95 -11.38 24.49 28.26
N ILE A 96 -10.24 24.43 27.57
CA ILE A 96 -8.97 24.01 28.18
C ILE A 96 -8.25 25.25 28.72
N SER A 97 -8.51 25.58 29.98
CA SER A 97 -7.55 26.35 30.79
C SER A 97 -6.66 25.38 31.55
N ASN A 98 -5.39 25.74 31.77
CA ASN A 98 -4.34 24.94 32.40
C ASN A 98 -4.61 24.54 33.88
N ILE A 99 -5.85 24.57 34.35
CA ILE A 99 -6.24 24.46 35.77
C ILE A 99 -7.15 23.26 36.06
N ASN A 100 -7.74 22.58 35.06
CA ASN A 100 -8.75 21.53 35.29
C ASN A 100 -8.30 20.07 35.07
N ILE A 101 -7.01 19.76 35.21
CA ILE A 101 -6.58 18.38 35.49
C ILE A 101 -6.51 18.21 37.01
N LYS A 102 -7.49 17.53 37.62
CA LYS A 102 -7.34 17.04 39.00
C LYS A 102 -6.26 15.96 39.01
N ASN A 103 -5.13 16.28 39.65
CA ASN A 103 -4.13 15.30 40.03
C ASN A 103 -4.83 14.16 40.80
N ASP A 104 -4.62 12.92 40.32
CA ASP A 104 -5.22 11.64 40.81
C ASP A 104 -6.46 11.10 40.07
N SER A 105 -6.81 11.65 38.90
CA SER A 105 -7.83 11.08 38.00
C SER A 105 -7.32 9.87 37.19
N LEU A 106 -6.83 8.86 37.92
CA LEU A 106 -6.62 7.44 37.58
C LEU A 106 -5.54 7.03 36.55
N ARG A 107 -4.66 6.10 37.00
CA ARG A 107 -4.37 4.76 36.41
C ARG A 107 -3.35 3.97 37.26
N GLU A 108 -3.29 2.65 37.05
CA GLU A 108 -2.65 1.59 37.87
C GLU A 108 -1.19 1.81 38.31
N GLU A 109 -0.47 2.75 37.73
CA GLU A 109 0.84 3.21 38.25
C GLU A 109 0.73 3.80 39.67
N LYS A 110 -0.43 4.37 40.06
CA LYS A 110 -0.60 4.95 41.42
C LYS A 110 -0.88 3.91 42.51
N LEU A 111 -1.05 2.64 42.15
CA LEU A 111 -1.08 1.52 43.10
C LEU A 111 0.27 0.78 43.16
N ALA A 112 1.19 1.08 42.24
CA ALA A 112 2.57 0.62 42.29
C ALA A 112 3.48 1.78 42.70
N TYR A 113 3.72 1.95 44.00
CA TYR A 113 4.77 2.83 44.50
C TYR A 113 6.09 2.48 43.79
N THR A 114 6.46 3.26 42.78
CA THR A 114 7.72 3.11 42.04
C THR A 114 8.59 4.30 42.43
N PRO A 115 9.43 4.18 43.48
CA PRO A 115 10.35 5.23 43.86
C PRO A 115 11.50 5.20 42.85
N GLN A 116 11.36 5.85 41.68
CA GLN A 116 12.45 5.90 40.70
C GLN A 116 12.73 7.25 40.06
N LYS A 117 11.96 8.31 40.33
CA LYS A 117 12.13 9.59 39.60
C LYS A 117 13.02 10.67 40.22
N ASN A 118 13.54 10.49 41.45
CA ASN A 118 14.36 11.53 42.08
C ASN A 118 15.74 11.03 42.53
N PHE A 119 16.41 10.21 41.72
CA PHE A 119 17.70 9.64 42.09
C PHE A 119 18.93 10.51 41.75
N LEU A 120 18.86 11.60 40.97
CA LEU A 120 20.06 12.23 40.41
C LEU A 120 20.05 13.77 40.42
N THR A 121 21.19 14.40 40.70
CA THR A 121 21.44 15.81 40.36
C THR A 121 22.23 15.94 39.06
N ASN A 122 21.66 16.68 38.10
CA ASN A 122 22.22 17.12 36.81
C ASN A 122 22.68 16.02 35.83
N GLY A 123 22.63 16.39 34.53
CA GLY A 123 22.70 15.50 33.37
C GLY A 123 23.79 14.42 33.43
N VAL A 124 23.36 13.20 33.72
CA VAL A 124 24.19 12.01 33.60
C VAL A 124 24.36 11.68 32.12
N SER A 125 25.58 11.81 31.61
CA SER A 125 25.98 11.32 30.29
C SER A 125 26.55 9.91 30.43
N MET A 126 25.85 8.93 29.87
CA MET A 126 26.23 7.52 29.93
C MET A 126 26.02 6.84 28.59
N TYR A 127 26.89 5.90 28.24
CA TYR A 127 26.66 5.00 27.11
C TYR A 127 27.05 3.57 27.47
N ALA A 128 26.47 2.62 26.74
CA ALA A 128 26.79 1.20 26.86
C ALA A 128 27.12 0.63 25.48
N ASN A 129 28.28 0.00 25.34
CA ASN A 129 28.65 -0.73 24.13
C ASN A 129 28.42 -2.22 24.34
N LYS A 130 27.68 -2.85 23.42
CA LYS A 130 27.39 -4.28 23.45
C LYS A 130 28.55 -5.10 22.90
N TYR A 131 28.98 -6.12 23.63
CA TYR A 131 29.90 -7.17 23.19
C TYR A 131 29.23 -8.55 23.29
N SER A 132 29.89 -9.59 22.80
CA SER A 132 29.31 -10.94 22.69
C SER A 132 28.80 -11.52 24.02
N ASN A 133 29.42 -11.16 25.15
CA ASN A 133 29.12 -11.74 26.47
C ASN A 133 28.94 -10.70 27.60
N TYR A 134 29.03 -9.39 27.29
CA TYR A 134 28.94 -8.31 28.28
C TYR A 134 28.61 -6.95 27.63
N PHE A 135 28.23 -5.96 28.46
CA PHE A 135 28.20 -4.54 28.08
C PHE A 135 29.36 -3.78 28.70
N ASP A 136 30.03 -2.94 27.90
CA ASP A 136 30.96 -1.91 28.39
C ASP A 136 30.16 -0.64 28.71
N VAL A 137 29.89 -0.39 30.00
CA VAL A 137 29.12 0.76 30.48
C VAL A 137 30.06 1.84 30.97
N ARG A 138 29.91 3.08 30.45
CA ARG A 138 30.72 4.23 30.85
C ARG A 138 29.89 5.39 31.35
N ILE A 139 30.31 5.92 32.49
CA ILE A 139 29.77 7.16 33.07
C ILE A 139 30.76 8.27 32.75
N LEU A 140 30.28 9.30 32.06
CA LEU A 140 31.13 10.37 31.50
C LEU A 140 30.98 11.73 32.19
N SER A 141 29.89 11.93 32.93
CA SER A 141 29.62 13.21 33.61
C SER A 141 30.53 13.39 34.83
N GLU A 142 30.98 14.62 35.07
CA GLU A 142 31.76 14.96 36.27
C GLU A 142 30.80 14.98 37.48
N GLU A 143 30.95 13.98 38.35
CA GLU A 143 30.34 13.90 39.68
C GLU A 143 28.81 13.90 39.77
N PRO A 144 28.07 13.05 39.03
CA PRO A 144 26.64 12.90 39.26
C PRO A 144 26.36 12.25 40.61
N ILE A 145 25.42 12.81 41.38
CA ILE A 145 25.10 12.36 42.74
C ILE A 145 23.81 11.54 42.72
N LEU A 146 23.89 10.30 43.21
CA LEU A 146 22.76 9.43 43.48
C LEU A 146 22.12 9.77 44.84
N TYR A 147 20.79 9.79 44.96
CA TYR A 147 20.06 10.06 46.21
C TYR A 147 19.05 8.97 46.55
N TYR A 148 19.14 8.37 47.73
CA TYR A 148 18.20 7.37 48.23
C TYR A 148 17.34 7.94 49.35
N TYR A 149 16.02 7.91 49.16
CA TYR A 149 15.02 8.42 50.10
C TYR A 149 14.18 7.26 50.67
N ASP A 150 13.65 7.44 51.89
CA ASP A 150 12.67 6.51 52.45
C ASP A 150 11.26 6.69 51.85
N SER A 151 10.31 5.86 52.26
CA SER A 151 8.92 5.90 51.81
C SER A 151 8.16 7.18 52.17
N TYR A 152 8.74 8.04 53.01
CA TYR A 152 8.17 9.33 53.42
C TYR A 152 8.91 10.51 52.78
N GLY A 153 9.82 10.24 51.83
CA GLY A 153 10.58 11.27 51.13
C GLY A 153 11.74 11.87 51.93
N LYS A 154 12.12 11.25 53.06
CA LYS A 154 13.31 11.68 53.81
C LYS A 154 14.56 11.10 53.17
N LEU A 155 15.57 11.95 52.92
CA LEU A 155 16.85 11.52 52.39
C LEU A 155 17.56 10.60 53.39
N LEU A 156 17.89 9.38 52.95
CA LEU A 156 18.60 8.38 53.74
C LEU A 156 20.08 8.29 53.37
N LYS A 157 20.42 8.30 52.08
CA LYS A 157 21.81 8.23 51.59
C LYS A 157 22.00 9.03 50.31
N ASN A 158 23.24 9.45 50.04
CA ASN A 158 23.66 9.91 48.74
C ASN A 158 25.04 9.35 48.36
N TYR A 159 25.34 9.32 47.06
CA TYR A 159 26.59 8.80 46.54
C TYR A 159 27.02 9.56 45.29
N THR A 160 28.19 10.20 45.33
CA THR A 160 28.80 10.84 44.17
C THR A 160 29.48 9.80 43.29
N MET A 161 29.01 9.65 42.06
CA MET A 161 29.61 8.74 41.09
C MET A 161 30.83 9.39 40.42
N SER A 162 31.92 8.65 40.33
CA SER A 162 33.08 9.04 39.54
C SER A 162 32.92 8.59 38.08
N THR A 163 33.53 9.33 37.14
CA THR A 163 33.76 8.86 35.77
C THR A 163 34.46 7.50 35.79
N LYS A 164 33.75 6.45 35.40
CA LYS A 164 34.23 5.07 35.53
C LYS A 164 33.62 4.15 34.48
N GLN A 165 34.38 3.11 34.15
CA GLN A 165 34.00 2.05 33.23
C GLN A 165 33.64 0.77 33.99
N TYR A 166 32.59 0.09 33.55
CA TYR A 166 32.08 -1.16 34.13
C TYR A 166 31.82 -2.20 33.03
N ASN A 167 32.39 -3.39 33.16
CA ASN A 167 32.10 -4.52 32.28
C ASN A 167 30.97 -5.37 32.88
N LEU A 168 29.76 -5.22 32.35
CA LEU A 168 28.56 -5.87 32.85
C LEU A 168 28.25 -7.14 32.05
N SER A 169 28.79 -8.28 32.51
CA SER A 169 28.54 -9.60 31.92
C SER A 169 27.05 -10.00 31.96
N ASN A 170 26.68 -11.00 31.16
CA ASN A 170 25.33 -11.58 31.20
C ASN A 170 24.97 -12.08 32.60
N TYR A 171 23.72 -11.86 32.99
CA TYR A 171 23.16 -12.18 34.30
C TYR A 171 23.82 -11.44 35.47
N ASN A 172 24.45 -10.29 35.22
CA ASN A 172 24.95 -9.40 36.26
C ASN A 172 24.14 -8.09 36.32
N SER A 173 24.15 -7.47 37.50
CA SER A 173 23.62 -6.13 37.74
C SER A 173 24.72 -5.20 38.25
N LEU A 174 24.74 -3.98 37.71
CA LEU A 174 25.41 -2.84 38.33
C LEU A 174 24.46 -2.30 39.40
N ILE A 175 24.92 -2.25 40.64
CA ILE A 175 24.12 -1.84 41.80
C ILE A 175 24.81 -0.72 42.58
N TRP A 176 24.02 0.04 43.33
CA TRP A 176 24.47 0.83 44.46
C TRP A 176 24.16 0.05 45.74
N ASP A 177 25.21 -0.42 46.41
CA ASP A 177 25.13 -1.08 47.71
C ASP A 177 24.88 -0.02 48.78
N LEU A 178 23.68 -0.04 49.37
CA LEU A 178 23.26 0.93 50.37
C LEU A 178 23.89 0.66 51.73
N LEU A 179 24.48 -0.50 52.00
CA LEU A 179 25.17 -0.74 53.28
C LEU A 179 26.56 -0.10 53.24
N GLU A 180 27.33 -0.44 52.21
CA GLU A 180 28.70 0.05 52.03
C GLU A 180 28.78 1.43 51.38
N ASN A 181 27.65 1.94 50.86
CA ASN A 181 27.57 3.17 50.09
C ASN A 181 28.57 3.18 48.91
N SER A 182 28.54 2.13 48.08
CA SER A 182 29.48 1.95 46.96
C SER A 182 28.81 1.32 45.74
N ILE A 183 29.37 1.53 44.55
CA ILE A 183 28.90 0.89 43.31
C ILE A 183 29.62 -0.43 43.08
N LYS A 184 28.86 -1.50 42.84
CA LYS A 184 29.38 -2.86 42.63
C LYS A 184 28.68 -3.57 41.48
N ILE A 185 29.33 -4.60 40.97
CA ILE A 185 28.72 -5.58 40.05
C ILE A 185 28.45 -6.85 40.85
N ILE A 186 27.22 -7.33 40.79
CA ILE A 186 26.82 -8.59 41.43
C ILE A 186 26.06 -9.48 40.42
N PRO A 187 26.10 -10.81 40.56
CA PRO A 187 25.20 -11.71 39.85
C PRO A 187 23.72 -11.43 40.19
N ASP A 188 22.80 -11.62 39.25
CA ASP A 188 21.38 -11.26 39.37
C ASP A 188 20.69 -11.92 40.58
N GLY A 189 21.08 -13.16 40.91
CA GLY A 189 20.57 -13.90 42.07
C GLY A 189 21.08 -13.41 43.44
N GLN A 190 21.99 -12.43 43.49
CA GLN A 190 22.51 -11.84 44.74
C GLN A 190 21.93 -10.45 45.02
N ASN A 191 20.98 -9.99 44.22
CA ASN A 191 20.35 -8.70 44.42
C ASN A 191 19.34 -8.75 45.57
N LEU A 192 19.54 -7.90 46.59
CA LEU A 192 18.67 -7.80 47.76
C LEU A 192 17.98 -6.42 47.71
N PRO A 193 16.67 -6.35 47.42
CA PRO A 193 15.96 -5.08 47.20
C PRO A 193 16.07 -4.07 48.35
N ASP A 194 16.19 -4.56 49.59
CA ASP A 194 16.29 -3.72 50.79
C ASP A 194 17.71 -3.18 51.05
N LYS A 195 18.71 -3.71 50.32
CA LYS A 195 20.14 -3.39 50.51
C LYS A 195 20.77 -2.79 49.27
N HIS A 196 20.19 -3.00 48.09
CA HIS A 196 20.79 -2.62 46.82
C HIS A 196 19.79 -1.81 45.98
N VAL A 197 20.27 -0.71 45.38
CA VAL A 197 19.55 -0.05 44.29
C VAL A 197 20.11 -0.57 42.97
N LYS A 198 19.25 -1.19 42.15
CA LYS A 198 19.62 -1.67 40.81
C LYS A 198 19.82 -0.46 39.88
N LEU A 199 21.05 -0.25 39.43
CA LEU A 199 21.39 0.85 38.51
C LEU A 199 21.20 0.43 37.05
N LEU A 200 21.71 -0.76 36.69
CA LEU A 200 21.53 -1.40 35.38
C LEU A 200 21.56 -2.93 35.56
N HIS A 201 20.84 -3.66 34.72
CA HIS A 201 20.89 -5.13 34.66
C HIS A 201 21.02 -5.62 33.21
N ASN A 202 21.83 -6.66 33.02
CA ASN A 202 22.00 -7.34 31.74
C ASN A 202 21.40 -8.76 31.83
N SER A 203 20.18 -8.95 31.33
CA SER A 203 19.51 -10.26 31.40
C SER A 203 20.12 -11.26 30.44
N VAL A 204 20.28 -10.94 29.15
CA VAL A 204 21.08 -11.72 28.18
C VAL A 204 21.44 -10.82 27.02
N ASN A 205 22.61 -10.19 27.06
CA ASN A 205 23.03 -9.22 26.04
C ASN A 205 21.96 -8.13 25.76
N HIS A 206 21.17 -7.80 26.79
CA HIS A 206 20.09 -6.82 26.76
C HIS A 206 20.02 -6.08 28.09
N LEU A 207 20.13 -4.75 28.07
CA LEU A 207 19.90 -3.91 29.24
C LEU A 207 18.40 -3.65 29.39
N ASP A 208 17.80 -4.19 30.45
CA ASP A 208 16.33 -4.24 30.57
C ASP A 208 15.75 -3.49 31.77
N SER A 209 16.56 -3.20 32.80
CA SER A 209 16.06 -2.66 34.06
C SER A 209 17.16 -1.92 34.84
N GLY A 210 16.72 -0.98 35.68
CA GLY A 210 17.57 -0.19 36.56
C GLY A 210 17.40 1.33 36.36
N VAL A 211 17.73 2.10 37.40
CA VAL A 211 17.43 3.55 37.45
C VAL A 211 18.25 4.39 36.46
N LEU A 212 19.33 3.85 35.87
CA LEU A 212 20.16 4.54 34.88
C LEU A 212 19.83 4.14 33.42
N LEU A 213 18.86 3.24 33.21
CA LEU A 213 18.55 2.69 31.90
C LEU A 213 18.14 3.76 30.88
N GLU A 214 17.32 4.72 31.29
CA GLU A 214 16.85 5.79 30.40
C GLU A 214 17.96 6.74 29.95
N TYR A 215 19.01 6.93 30.76
CA TYR A 215 20.14 7.80 30.42
C TYR A 215 21.04 7.16 29.35
N VAL A 216 21.21 5.84 29.40
CA VAL A 216 21.86 5.07 28.33
C VAL A 216 21.05 5.18 27.03
N ARG A 217 19.73 5.02 27.10
CA ARG A 217 18.82 5.13 25.95
C ARG A 217 18.74 6.55 25.36
N LYS A 218 18.86 7.58 26.18
CA LYS A 218 18.88 8.99 25.72
C LYS A 218 20.09 9.29 24.84
N HIS A 219 21.26 8.73 25.16
CA HIS A 219 22.46 8.90 24.32
C HIS A 219 22.40 8.10 23.01
N GLU A 220 21.71 6.95 23.02
CA GLU A 220 21.35 6.21 21.80
C GLU A 220 20.47 7.07 20.88
N ASN A 221 19.47 7.76 21.45
CA ASN A 221 18.54 8.63 20.70
C ASN A 221 19.16 9.90 20.11
N ASP A 222 20.15 10.53 20.77
CA ASP A 222 20.80 11.77 20.30
C ASP A 222 21.69 11.56 19.06
N SER A 223 22.21 10.34 18.93
CA SER A 223 23.01 9.90 17.77
C SER A 223 22.13 9.54 16.58
N LEU A 224 20.96 8.93 16.85
CA LEU A 224 19.88 8.72 15.88
C LEU A 224 19.36 10.08 15.36
N TYR A 225 19.14 11.06 16.24
CA TYR A 225 18.63 12.39 15.89
C TYR A 225 19.52 13.15 14.89
N LYS A 226 20.86 13.04 15.00
CA LYS A 226 21.79 13.65 14.03
C LYS A 226 21.75 12.98 12.66
N SER A 227 21.60 11.65 12.62
CA SER A 227 21.49 10.91 11.36
C SER A 227 20.16 11.15 10.64
N GLU A 228 19.07 11.37 11.40
CA GLU A 228 17.71 11.54 10.86
C GLU A 228 17.43 12.97 10.33
N ASN A 229 18.19 13.98 10.78
CA ASN A 229 18.01 15.38 10.38
C ASN A 229 19.03 15.88 9.33
N ALA A 230 19.92 15.00 8.86
CA ALA A 230 20.86 15.33 7.78
C ALA A 230 20.15 15.27 6.41
N PHE A 231 20.42 16.25 5.54
CA PHE A 231 19.97 16.24 4.16
C PHE A 231 21.12 16.48 3.19
N CYS A 232 21.00 15.90 2.01
CA CYS A 232 21.98 15.95 0.95
C CYS A 232 21.34 16.63 -0.26
N TYR A 233 22.07 17.52 -0.93
CA TYR A 233 21.67 18.06 -2.22
C TYR A 233 22.88 18.24 -3.13
N PHE A 234 22.62 18.17 -4.43
CA PHE A 234 23.60 18.35 -5.49
C PHE A 234 23.52 19.79 -6.00
N GLN A 235 24.65 20.35 -6.41
CA GLN A 235 24.71 21.70 -6.99
C GLN A 235 23.76 21.86 -8.21
N ASN A 236 23.50 20.77 -8.93
CA ASN A 236 22.41 20.63 -9.88
C ASN A 236 21.65 19.30 -9.62
N PRO A 237 20.32 19.30 -9.45
CA PRO A 237 19.55 18.10 -9.09
C PRO A 237 19.65 16.94 -10.10
N SER A 238 19.89 17.23 -11.39
CA SER A 238 20.02 16.22 -12.46
C SER A 238 21.41 15.58 -12.55
N SER A 239 22.30 15.87 -11.60
CA SER A 239 23.70 15.47 -11.69
C SER A 239 24.00 14.09 -11.10
N LEU A 240 23.08 13.37 -10.45
CA LEU A 240 23.36 12.07 -9.80
C LEU A 240 22.98 10.85 -10.65
N TYR A 241 23.96 10.20 -11.25
CA TYR A 241 23.78 9.01 -12.10
C TYR A 241 24.03 7.71 -11.32
N VAL A 242 23.06 6.79 -11.36
CA VAL A 242 23.18 5.44 -10.77
C VAL A 242 22.84 4.38 -11.81
N SER A 243 23.70 3.36 -11.97
CA SER A 243 23.52 2.27 -12.94
C SER A 243 23.77 0.90 -12.32
N THR A 244 23.12 -0.11 -12.88
CA THR A 244 23.24 -1.55 -12.58
C THR A 244 23.80 -2.36 -13.77
N LYS A 245 24.19 -1.69 -14.89
CA LYS A 245 24.65 -2.34 -16.12
C LYS A 245 26.07 -2.92 -16.02
N GLY A 246 26.14 -4.23 -15.80
CA GLY A 246 27.34 -5.05 -15.98
C GLY A 246 27.03 -6.55 -15.96
N LYS A 247 28.02 -7.39 -16.33
CA LYS A 247 27.93 -8.88 -16.34
C LYS A 247 27.63 -9.51 -14.94
N TYR A 248 27.44 -8.68 -13.92
CA TYR A 248 27.31 -9.04 -12.51
C TYR A 248 26.17 -8.20 -11.91
N ILE A 249 25.03 -8.85 -11.68
CA ILE A 249 23.73 -8.27 -11.27
C ILE A 249 23.76 -7.66 -9.84
N LYS A 250 24.92 -7.62 -9.17
CA LYS A 250 25.07 -7.31 -7.74
C LYS A 250 25.76 -5.99 -7.40
N LYS A 251 26.14 -5.19 -8.40
CA LYS A 251 26.94 -3.96 -8.20
C LYS A 251 26.17 -2.71 -8.60
N LEU A 252 26.45 -1.60 -7.90
CA LEU A 252 25.98 -0.26 -8.26
C LEU A 252 27.14 0.60 -8.74
N TRP A 253 26.93 1.34 -9.81
CA TRP A 253 27.83 2.40 -10.27
C TRP A 253 27.20 3.76 -10.02
N ILE A 254 27.90 4.63 -9.30
CA ILE A 254 27.42 5.95 -8.86
C ILE A 254 28.37 7.02 -9.41
N LYS A 255 27.83 8.00 -10.12
CA LYS A 255 28.56 9.18 -10.59
C LYS A 255 27.76 10.43 -10.26
N TRP A 256 28.44 11.54 -10.03
CA TRP A 256 27.79 12.83 -10.09
C TRP A 256 28.67 13.92 -10.65
N ASP A 257 28.04 15.00 -11.13
CA ASP A 257 28.70 16.22 -11.55
C ASP A 257 28.55 17.33 -10.49
N GLY A 258 29.58 18.17 -10.33
CA GLY A 258 29.62 19.23 -9.31
C GLY A 258 29.83 18.71 -7.89
N ASN A 259 29.46 19.53 -6.89
CA ASN A 259 29.65 19.19 -5.48
C ASN A 259 28.42 18.48 -4.88
N ILE A 260 28.68 17.46 -4.06
CA ILE A 260 27.71 16.93 -3.08
C ILE A 260 27.82 17.77 -1.83
N THR A 261 26.69 18.34 -1.39
CA THR A 261 26.62 19.13 -0.17
C THR A 261 25.76 18.44 0.88
N LEU A 262 26.35 18.21 2.06
CA LEU A 262 25.69 17.65 3.24
C LEU A 262 25.45 18.74 4.28
N ARG A 263 24.21 18.82 4.76
CA ARG A 263 23.78 19.79 5.76
C ARG A 263 22.90 19.17 6.84
N GLU A 264 22.96 19.76 8.02
CA GLU A 264 21.90 19.75 9.02
C GLU A 264 21.14 21.08 8.92
N VAL A 265 19.94 21.16 9.51
CA VAL A 265 18.99 22.30 9.42
C VAL A 265 19.68 23.66 9.50
N ASP A 266 20.67 23.83 10.39
CA ASP A 266 21.37 25.09 10.61
C ASP A 266 22.89 25.03 10.35
N ARG A 267 23.41 23.95 9.74
CA ARG A 267 24.86 23.71 9.67
C ARG A 267 25.31 23.02 8.39
N LEU A 268 26.36 23.58 7.75
CA LEU A 268 27.10 22.89 6.70
C LEU A 268 28.01 21.82 7.31
N ILE A 269 27.86 20.57 6.86
CA ILE A 269 28.69 19.43 7.28
C ILE A 269 29.88 19.28 6.32
N SER A 270 29.59 19.22 5.01
CA SER A 270 30.61 19.02 3.97
C SER A 270 30.08 19.48 2.61
N SER A 271 30.96 19.98 1.74
CA SER A 271 30.66 20.21 0.31
C SER A 271 31.90 19.85 -0.49
N GLN A 272 31.84 18.76 -1.28
CA GLN A 272 33.00 18.23 -2.01
C GLN A 272 32.61 17.75 -3.41
N SER A 273 33.50 17.93 -4.38
CA SER A 273 33.40 17.41 -5.75
C SER A 273 33.69 15.91 -5.82
N PHE A 274 33.33 15.28 -6.95
CA PHE A 274 33.68 13.90 -7.23
C PHE A 274 35.20 13.67 -7.15
N ASP A 275 35.99 14.54 -7.78
CA ASP A 275 37.46 14.42 -7.83
C ASP A 275 38.12 14.58 -6.45
N GLU A 276 37.56 15.39 -5.56
CA GLU A 276 38.06 15.54 -4.18
C GLU A 276 37.81 14.27 -3.36
N ILE A 277 36.65 13.64 -3.55
CA ILE A 277 36.29 12.38 -2.89
C ILE A 277 37.11 11.21 -3.47
N ALA A 278 37.32 11.20 -4.79
CA ALA A 278 38.08 10.16 -5.49
C ALA A 278 39.57 10.12 -5.11
N LYS A 279 40.13 11.25 -4.64
CA LYS A 279 41.53 11.32 -4.16
C LYS A 279 41.75 10.66 -2.80
N ASP A 280 40.69 10.28 -2.08
CA ASP A 280 40.83 9.57 -0.81
C ASP A 280 41.21 8.11 -1.03
N SER A 281 42.28 7.64 -0.36
CA SER A 281 42.77 6.26 -0.46
C SER A 281 41.73 5.20 -0.06
N THR A 282 40.69 5.58 0.69
CA THR A 282 39.61 4.66 1.06
C THR A 282 38.56 4.50 -0.05
N MET A 283 38.55 5.39 -1.05
CA MET A 283 37.67 5.33 -2.22
C MET A 283 38.36 4.72 -3.45
N SER A 284 39.69 4.71 -3.50
CA SER A 284 40.46 4.33 -4.70
C SER A 284 40.14 2.94 -5.26
N ASN A 285 39.86 1.95 -4.40
CA ASN A 285 39.54 0.57 -4.84
C ASN A 285 38.13 0.42 -5.42
N SER A 286 37.27 1.41 -5.19
CA SER A 286 35.89 1.43 -5.70
C SER A 286 35.75 2.22 -7.01
N LEU A 287 36.79 2.95 -7.41
CA LEU A 287 36.77 3.79 -8.59
C LEU A 287 36.93 2.95 -9.85
N ASN A 288 36.07 3.23 -10.82
CA ASN A 288 36.23 2.75 -12.18
C ASN A 288 36.74 3.89 -13.05
N ASP A 289 38.07 4.00 -13.15
CA ASP A 289 38.75 5.10 -13.85
C ASP A 289 38.31 5.26 -15.31
N ASN A 290 37.89 4.16 -15.97
CA ASN A 290 37.40 4.21 -17.35
C ASN A 290 36.02 4.90 -17.49
N LYS A 291 35.25 5.01 -16.40
CA LYS A 291 33.89 5.55 -16.41
C LYS A 291 33.69 6.74 -15.46
N ASN A 292 34.72 7.11 -14.70
CA ASN A 292 34.68 8.14 -13.67
C ASN A 292 33.47 7.98 -12.72
N CYS A 293 33.38 6.81 -12.08
CA CYS A 293 32.30 6.48 -11.15
C CYS A 293 32.81 5.66 -9.95
N ILE A 294 32.06 5.71 -8.85
CA ILE A 294 32.23 4.86 -7.67
C ILE A 294 31.43 3.59 -7.85
N THR A 295 31.98 2.46 -7.42
CA THR A 295 31.31 1.15 -7.44
C THR A 295 30.99 0.69 -6.02
N LEU A 296 29.76 0.25 -5.77
CA LEU A 296 29.38 -0.46 -4.55
C LEU A 296 29.11 -1.93 -4.88
N GLU A 297 29.72 -2.85 -4.13
CA GLU A 297 29.39 -4.27 -4.14
C GLU A 297 28.12 -4.56 -3.32
N ASP A 298 27.55 -5.75 -3.48
CA ASP A 298 26.41 -6.19 -2.66
C ASP A 298 26.74 -6.15 -1.17
N GLY A 299 25.85 -5.52 -0.40
CA GLY A 299 26.01 -5.32 1.02
C GLY A 299 26.92 -4.15 1.40
N GLU A 300 27.43 -3.37 0.46
CA GLU A 300 28.21 -2.16 0.73
C GLU A 300 27.35 -0.89 0.79
N CYS A 301 27.85 0.11 1.51
CA CYS A 301 27.18 1.38 1.73
C CYS A 301 28.16 2.52 1.47
N PHE A 302 27.72 3.51 0.70
CA PHE A 302 28.37 4.81 0.62
C PHE A 302 27.88 5.68 1.77
N VAL A 303 28.82 6.19 2.56
CA VAL A 303 28.54 6.90 3.82
C VAL A 303 29.42 8.12 3.98
N PHE A 304 28.99 9.04 4.84
CA PHE A 304 29.84 10.09 5.37
C PHE A 304 30.18 9.81 6.83
N LYS A 305 31.46 9.75 7.17
CA LYS A 305 31.94 9.42 8.52
C LYS A 305 32.25 10.67 9.33
N TYR A 306 31.51 10.88 10.42
CA TYR A 306 31.64 12.07 11.26
C TYR A 306 33.04 12.26 11.85
N SER A 307 33.66 11.18 12.35
CA SER A 307 34.94 11.26 13.07
C SER A 307 36.10 11.74 12.20
N THR A 308 36.01 11.52 10.89
CA THR A 308 37.07 11.83 9.92
C THR A 308 36.68 12.92 8.94
N ASN A 309 35.42 13.38 8.99
CA ASN A 309 34.82 14.34 8.06
C ASN A 309 35.02 13.95 6.58
N LYS A 310 34.89 12.65 6.28
CA LYS A 310 35.23 12.06 4.98
C LYS A 310 34.14 11.13 4.48
N PHE A 311 34.01 11.08 3.16
CA PHE A 311 33.21 10.08 2.46
C PHE A 311 33.94 8.74 2.46
N HIS A 312 33.19 7.65 2.56
CA HIS A 312 33.75 6.31 2.72
C HIS A 312 32.77 5.24 2.23
N ILE A 313 33.29 4.07 1.86
CA ILE A 313 32.50 2.87 1.61
C ILE A 313 32.79 1.86 2.70
N CYS A 314 31.74 1.36 3.35
CA CYS A 314 31.86 0.29 4.33
C CYS A 314 30.83 -0.82 4.04
N LYS A 315 31.04 -1.99 4.62
CA LYS A 315 30.01 -3.03 4.60
C LYS A 315 28.84 -2.61 5.48
N TRP A 316 27.62 -3.06 5.15
CA TRP A 316 26.42 -2.76 5.93
C TRP A 316 26.54 -3.23 7.38
N GLN A 317 27.23 -4.34 7.63
CA GLN A 317 27.48 -4.84 8.98
C GLN A 317 28.39 -3.92 9.81
N GLU A 318 29.17 -3.07 9.15
CA GLU A 318 30.06 -2.08 9.75
C GLU A 318 29.40 -0.70 9.85
N PHE A 319 28.24 -0.53 9.21
CA PHE A 319 27.46 0.70 9.30
C PHE A 319 26.94 0.91 10.72
N ASP A 320 27.05 2.15 11.17
CA ASP A 320 26.64 2.59 12.50
C ASP A 320 26.13 4.02 12.33
N TYR A 321 24.81 4.20 12.45
CA TYR A 321 24.12 5.48 12.29
C TYR A 321 24.66 6.56 13.25
N ARG A 322 25.35 6.15 14.32
CA ARG A 322 26.00 7.06 15.29
C ARG A 322 27.33 7.61 14.79
N LYS A 323 27.95 6.95 13.82
CA LYS A 323 29.28 7.29 13.27
C LYS A 323 29.21 7.74 11.82
N HIS A 324 28.11 7.40 11.14
CA HIS A 324 27.95 7.53 9.70
C HIS A 324 26.62 8.18 9.35
N ILE A 325 26.64 9.03 8.33
CA ILE A 325 25.44 9.41 7.56
C ILE A 325 25.35 8.47 6.38
N LEU A 326 24.21 7.81 6.20
CA LEU A 326 23.99 6.92 5.07
C LEU A 326 23.65 7.72 3.81
N LEU A 327 24.51 7.66 2.80
CA LEU A 327 24.28 8.35 1.53
C LEU A 327 23.57 7.43 0.55
N LEU A 328 24.07 6.20 0.40
CA LEU A 328 23.41 5.18 -0.41
C LEU A 328 23.81 3.78 0.04
N ARG A 329 22.87 2.85 0.13
CA ARG A 329 23.13 1.44 0.41
C ARG A 329 22.85 0.57 -0.82
N ASN A 330 23.80 -0.31 -1.16
CA ASN A 330 23.61 -1.39 -2.11
C ASN A 330 23.14 -2.67 -1.41
N THR A 331 22.11 -3.34 -1.94
CA THR A 331 21.79 -4.73 -1.60
C THR A 331 21.27 -5.42 -2.84
N ASP A 332 22.06 -6.36 -3.37
CA ASP A 332 21.82 -7.13 -4.58
C ASP A 332 21.80 -6.30 -5.88
N GLY A 333 22.68 -5.29 -5.98
CA GLY A 333 22.85 -4.47 -7.20
C GLY A 333 21.93 -3.26 -7.27
N CYS A 334 21.59 -2.71 -6.11
CA CYS A 334 20.26 -2.23 -5.91
C CYS A 334 20.21 -1.15 -4.80
N PRO A 335 19.83 0.11 -5.10
CA PRO A 335 19.84 1.20 -4.12
C PRO A 335 18.61 1.13 -3.20
N ILE A 336 18.80 0.80 -1.92
CA ILE A 336 17.66 0.53 -1.02
C ILE A 336 17.44 1.56 0.08
N ASP A 337 18.44 2.39 0.41
CA ASP A 337 18.38 3.33 1.53
C ASP A 337 19.45 4.44 1.40
N GLY A 338 19.27 5.54 2.13
CA GLY A 338 20.21 6.66 2.20
C GLY A 338 19.71 7.98 1.58
N LEU A 339 20.43 9.06 1.84
CA LEU A 339 20.04 10.42 1.43
C LEU A 339 19.95 10.62 -0.10
N PHE A 340 20.62 9.77 -0.89
CA PHE A 340 20.57 9.84 -2.35
C PHE A 340 19.25 9.30 -2.92
N ILE A 341 18.52 8.48 -2.16
CA ILE A 341 17.26 7.85 -2.64
C ILE A 341 16.25 8.90 -3.10
N ASN A 342 16.13 10.02 -2.38
CA ASN A 342 15.22 11.10 -2.78
C ASN A 342 15.64 11.77 -4.10
N HIS A 343 16.95 11.88 -4.37
CA HIS A 343 17.45 12.45 -5.62
C HIS A 343 17.32 11.47 -6.80
N ILE A 344 17.64 10.20 -6.55
CA ILE A 344 17.45 9.10 -7.49
C ILE A 344 15.98 9.02 -7.92
N ASN A 345 15.04 9.09 -6.96
CA ASN A 345 13.60 9.04 -7.25
C ASN A 345 13.08 10.25 -8.04
N ASN A 346 13.75 11.41 -7.94
CA ASN A 346 13.24 12.67 -8.47
C ASN A 346 13.92 13.13 -9.77
N ASN A 347 15.13 12.66 -10.12
CA ASN A 347 15.91 13.31 -11.17
C ASN A 347 16.73 12.43 -12.13
N ILE A 348 16.84 11.10 -11.95
CA ILE A 348 17.56 10.26 -12.93
C ILE A 348 16.82 8.96 -13.26
N GLN A 349 16.88 8.61 -14.56
CA GLN A 349 16.59 7.29 -15.11
C GLN A 349 17.32 6.22 -14.29
N LEU A 350 16.60 5.65 -13.32
CA LEU A 350 16.91 4.35 -12.75
C LEU A 350 16.74 3.32 -13.86
N ASP A 351 17.84 2.70 -14.28
CA ASP A 351 17.79 1.42 -14.99
C ASP A 351 17.53 0.31 -13.93
N THR A 352 16.27 0.32 -13.47
CA THR A 352 15.43 -0.69 -12.77
C THR A 352 15.81 -1.33 -11.42
N ASP A 353 14.72 -1.55 -10.65
CA ASP A 353 14.51 -2.31 -9.39
C ASP A 353 15.18 -1.73 -8.13
N ILE A 354 14.51 -1.44 -6.99
CA ILE A 354 14.01 -2.33 -5.90
C ILE A 354 13.10 -1.58 -4.91
N ASN A 355 12.34 -2.40 -4.17
CA ASN A 355 11.77 -2.23 -2.82
C ASN A 355 10.27 -1.86 -2.78
N TYR A 356 9.47 -2.70 -3.43
CA TYR A 356 8.02 -2.53 -3.63
C TYR A 356 7.13 -3.13 -2.54
N LYS A 357 7.68 -3.88 -1.56
CA LYS A 357 6.90 -4.41 -0.42
C LYS A 357 6.45 -3.31 0.55
N LYS A 358 7.16 -2.18 0.58
CA LYS A 358 6.81 -1.04 1.43
C LYS A 358 6.05 -0.05 0.57
N ILE A 359 4.82 0.27 0.97
CA ILE A 359 4.04 1.34 0.35
C ILE A 359 4.84 2.65 0.43
N PRO A 360 5.23 3.26 -0.70
CA PRO A 360 5.90 4.54 -0.72
C PRO A 360 5.13 5.60 0.06
N ASN A 361 5.84 6.49 0.75
CA ASN A 361 5.21 7.54 1.56
C ASN A 361 4.26 8.43 0.75
N PHE A 362 4.59 8.71 -0.51
CA PHE A 362 3.75 9.53 -1.39
C PHE A 362 2.36 8.90 -1.66
N LEU A 363 2.24 7.57 -1.62
CA LEU A 363 0.96 6.88 -1.80
C LEU A 363 0.11 6.85 -0.53
N LYS A 364 0.69 7.04 0.66
CA LYS A 364 -0.05 6.84 1.92
C LYS A 364 -1.25 7.78 2.03
N GLY A 365 -1.08 9.06 1.69
CA GLY A 365 -2.16 10.04 1.71
C GLY A 365 -3.27 9.69 0.72
N TYR A 366 -2.89 9.33 -0.51
CA TYR A 366 -3.82 8.87 -1.55
C TYR A 366 -4.62 7.64 -1.13
N ILE A 367 -3.93 6.60 -0.63
CA ILE A 367 -4.54 5.36 -0.16
C ILE A 367 -5.54 5.63 0.97
N GLN A 368 -5.17 6.45 1.95
CA GLN A 368 -6.09 6.80 3.04
C GLN A 368 -7.30 7.60 2.54
N GLY A 369 -7.10 8.54 1.62
CA GLY A 369 -8.20 9.29 1.00
C GLY A 369 -9.20 8.37 0.29
N LYS A 370 -8.71 7.44 -0.53
CA LYS A 370 -9.56 6.47 -1.24
C LYS A 370 -10.25 5.48 -0.31
N LYS A 371 -9.61 5.04 0.78
CA LYS A 371 -10.27 4.24 1.82
C LYS A 371 -11.44 4.99 2.46
N ILE A 372 -11.25 6.26 2.83
CA ILE A 372 -12.31 7.10 3.39
C ILE A 372 -13.46 7.26 2.39
N GLU A 373 -13.15 7.38 1.10
CA GLU A 373 -14.16 7.46 0.04
C GLU A 373 -15.04 6.20 0.00
N VAL A 374 -14.43 5.02 0.03
CA VAL A 374 -15.19 3.75 0.08
C VAL A 374 -16.00 3.63 1.36
N LEU A 375 -15.42 3.95 2.52
CA LEU A 375 -16.12 3.88 3.82
C LEU A 375 -17.37 4.76 3.87
N LYS A 376 -17.41 5.88 3.13
CA LYS A 376 -18.60 6.75 3.03
C LYS A 376 -19.73 6.14 2.19
N LYS A 377 -19.39 5.22 1.28
CA LYS A 377 -20.34 4.49 0.42
C LYS A 377 -20.88 3.24 1.13
N GLN A 378 -20.16 2.72 2.12
CA GLN A 378 -20.55 1.53 2.89
C GLN A 378 -21.63 1.83 3.94
N ASN A 379 -22.53 0.87 4.12
CA ASN A 379 -23.48 0.77 5.24
C ASN A 379 -23.80 -0.71 5.54
N GLU A 380 -24.72 -0.95 6.47
CA GLU A 380 -25.12 -2.30 6.90
C GLU A 380 -25.70 -3.20 5.79
N ASP A 381 -26.22 -2.60 4.71
CA ASP A 381 -26.77 -3.31 3.55
C ASP A 381 -25.76 -3.49 2.41
N THR A 382 -24.50 -3.10 2.62
CA THR A 382 -23.47 -3.17 1.58
C THR A 382 -22.51 -4.33 1.77
N VAL A 383 -22.12 -4.93 0.65
CA VAL A 383 -21.01 -5.89 0.54
C VAL A 383 -19.82 -5.18 -0.10
N CYS A 384 -18.64 -5.37 0.47
CA CYS A 384 -17.40 -4.81 -0.08
C CYS A 384 -16.58 -5.90 -0.77
N LEU A 385 -16.31 -5.71 -2.05
CA LEU A 385 -15.42 -6.56 -2.85
C LEU A 385 -14.27 -5.74 -3.44
N ALA A 386 -13.24 -6.41 -3.92
CA ALA A 386 -12.23 -5.81 -4.80
C ALA A 386 -12.23 -6.50 -6.16
N HIS A 387 -11.94 -5.78 -7.24
CA HIS A 387 -11.79 -6.30 -8.60
C HIS A 387 -10.45 -5.83 -9.18
N ILE A 388 -9.61 -6.80 -9.52
CA ILE A 388 -8.30 -6.62 -10.17
C ILE A 388 -8.22 -7.58 -11.36
N SER A 389 -7.39 -7.28 -12.36
CA SER A 389 -7.16 -8.17 -13.49
C SER A 389 -5.84 -7.83 -14.16
N ASP A 390 -5.34 -8.76 -14.98
CA ASP A 390 -4.23 -8.52 -15.92
C ASP A 390 -3.02 -7.95 -15.19
N ILE A 391 -2.61 -8.67 -14.14
CA ILE A 391 -1.46 -8.32 -13.32
C ILE A 391 -0.19 -8.51 -14.16
N HIS A 392 -0.13 -9.53 -15.02
CA HIS A 392 0.97 -9.77 -15.97
C HIS A 392 2.38 -9.75 -15.33
N THR A 393 2.53 -10.44 -14.21
CA THR A 393 3.86 -10.55 -13.59
C THR A 393 4.87 -11.26 -14.52
N THR A 394 6.10 -10.72 -14.60
CA THR A 394 7.24 -11.38 -15.27
C THR A 394 8.46 -11.45 -14.34
N GLU A 395 9.53 -12.13 -14.75
CA GLU A 395 10.85 -12.09 -14.13
C GLU A 395 11.42 -10.65 -14.07
N TYR A 396 11.21 -9.85 -15.11
CA TYR A 396 11.80 -8.51 -15.29
C TYR A 396 10.93 -7.34 -14.78
N THR A 397 9.61 -7.54 -14.65
CA THR A 397 8.63 -6.53 -14.23
C THR A 397 7.91 -6.89 -12.93
N GLY A 398 8.09 -8.12 -12.43
CA GLY A 398 7.41 -8.70 -11.27
C GLY A 398 7.66 -7.97 -9.94
N TYR A 399 8.52 -6.97 -9.90
CA TYR A 399 8.71 -6.11 -8.74
C TYR A 399 7.90 -4.81 -8.83
N GLN A 400 7.83 -4.17 -10.00
CA GLN A 400 7.07 -2.94 -10.24
C GLN A 400 5.55 -3.19 -10.22
N ILE A 401 5.14 -4.29 -10.86
CA ILE A 401 3.74 -4.72 -10.99
C ILE A 401 3.15 -5.10 -9.62
N MET A 402 3.94 -5.73 -8.74
CA MET A 402 3.44 -6.18 -7.43
C MET A 402 3.20 -5.05 -6.42
N ARG A 403 3.44 -3.79 -6.81
CA ARG A 403 3.00 -2.63 -6.02
C ARG A 403 1.48 -2.51 -6.03
N GLY A 404 0.79 -2.83 -7.14
CA GLY A 404 -0.67 -2.86 -7.20
C GLY A 404 -1.25 -3.82 -6.18
N VAL A 405 -0.76 -5.06 -6.16
CA VAL A 405 -1.10 -6.08 -5.13
C VAL A 405 -0.81 -5.59 -3.69
N SER A 406 0.32 -4.92 -3.46
CA SER A 406 0.65 -4.39 -2.13
C SER A 406 -0.34 -3.29 -1.70
N VAL A 407 -0.74 -2.41 -2.63
CA VAL A 407 -1.74 -1.38 -2.37
C VAL A 407 -3.12 -2.01 -2.15
N LEU A 408 -3.53 -2.97 -2.98
CA LEU A 408 -4.78 -3.73 -2.82
C LEU A 408 -4.89 -4.35 -1.42
N ASN A 409 -3.81 -4.95 -0.91
CA ASN A 409 -3.77 -5.51 0.45
C ASN A 409 -4.07 -4.47 1.54
N GLU A 410 -3.72 -3.20 1.33
CA GLU A 410 -4.04 -2.14 2.27
C GLU A 410 -5.55 -1.86 2.32
N PHE A 411 -6.26 -1.99 1.20
CA PHE A 411 -7.71 -1.85 1.13
C PHE A 411 -8.41 -3.08 1.72
N ILE A 412 -7.94 -4.29 1.39
CA ILE A 412 -8.49 -5.53 1.94
C ILE A 412 -8.51 -5.51 3.46
N LYS A 413 -7.38 -5.15 4.08
CA LYS A 413 -7.23 -5.10 5.54
C LYS A 413 -8.10 -4.03 6.21
N ALA A 414 -8.31 -2.90 5.54
CA ALA A 414 -8.93 -1.72 6.16
C ALA A 414 -10.45 -1.64 5.95
N LEU A 415 -10.98 -2.23 4.88
CA LEU A 415 -12.36 -2.01 4.43
C LEU A 415 -13.26 -3.22 4.61
N GLY A 416 -12.76 -4.31 5.22
CA GLY A 416 -13.53 -5.54 5.37
C GLY A 416 -13.90 -6.18 4.03
N VAL A 417 -12.99 -6.14 3.04
CA VAL A 417 -13.22 -6.76 1.72
C VAL A 417 -13.47 -8.26 1.89
N GLN A 418 -14.66 -8.71 1.51
CA GLN A 418 -15.14 -10.08 1.74
C GLN A 418 -14.62 -11.09 0.70
N ALA A 419 -14.31 -10.62 -0.51
CA ALA A 419 -13.61 -11.37 -1.54
C ALA A 419 -12.91 -10.42 -2.52
N THR A 420 -11.87 -10.93 -3.15
CA THR A 420 -11.17 -10.23 -4.23
C THR A 420 -11.40 -11.02 -5.51
N ILE A 421 -12.06 -10.41 -6.49
CA ILE A 421 -12.27 -10.96 -7.82
C ILE A 421 -11.03 -10.66 -8.65
N ASN A 422 -10.43 -11.71 -9.20
CA ASN A 422 -9.35 -11.58 -10.17
C ASN A 422 -9.81 -12.14 -11.51
N SER A 423 -9.88 -11.28 -12.52
CA SER A 423 -10.39 -11.69 -13.84
C SER A 423 -9.31 -12.33 -14.73
N GLY A 424 -8.16 -12.74 -14.20
CA GLY A 424 -7.17 -13.58 -14.91
C GLY A 424 -5.91 -12.82 -15.33
N ASP A 425 -5.04 -13.51 -16.06
CA ASP A 425 -3.74 -12.98 -16.54
C ASP A 425 -2.82 -12.51 -15.40
N ASN A 426 -2.52 -13.44 -14.49
CA ASN A 426 -1.65 -13.20 -13.34
C ASN A 426 -0.18 -13.05 -13.73
N ILE A 427 0.21 -13.77 -14.77
CA ILE A 427 1.55 -13.76 -15.35
C ILE A 427 1.45 -13.28 -16.78
N MET A 428 2.55 -12.72 -17.27
CA MET A 428 2.79 -12.62 -18.69
C MET A 428 3.42 -13.96 -19.15
N TYR A 429 4.03 -13.97 -20.32
CA TYR A 429 4.76 -15.12 -20.82
C TYR A 429 6.17 -15.23 -20.21
N GLU A 430 6.60 -16.45 -19.90
CA GLU A 430 7.97 -16.80 -19.54
C GLU A 430 8.55 -17.90 -20.43
N LYS A 431 9.84 -17.78 -20.72
CA LYS A 431 10.53 -18.69 -21.65
C LYS A 431 10.55 -20.12 -21.12
N ASN A 432 10.61 -20.24 -19.81
CA ASN A 432 10.58 -21.50 -19.09
C ASN A 432 9.30 -21.56 -18.25
N LYS A 433 8.68 -22.74 -18.28
CA LYS A 433 7.53 -23.10 -17.46
C LYS A 433 7.80 -22.93 -15.95
N ASP A 434 9.00 -23.27 -15.47
CA ASP A 434 9.32 -23.14 -14.03
C ASP A 434 9.25 -21.67 -13.56
N ASP A 435 9.68 -20.74 -14.41
CA ASP A 435 9.64 -19.31 -14.11
C ASP A 435 8.19 -18.80 -14.14
N ALA A 436 7.39 -19.26 -15.10
CA ALA A 436 5.96 -18.99 -15.16
C ALA A 436 5.22 -19.48 -13.89
N LEU A 437 5.47 -20.73 -13.48
CA LEU A 437 4.93 -21.30 -12.25
C LEU A 437 5.35 -20.46 -11.04
N SER A 438 6.64 -20.07 -10.96
CA SER A 438 7.14 -19.23 -9.88
C SER A 438 6.45 -17.86 -9.84
N ASN A 439 6.19 -17.23 -10.99
CA ASN A 439 5.55 -15.92 -11.04
C ASN A 439 4.07 -16.00 -10.64
N SER A 440 3.34 -17.02 -11.11
CA SER A 440 1.96 -17.27 -10.69
C SER A 440 1.86 -17.49 -9.17
N MET A 441 2.77 -18.28 -8.60
CA MET A 441 2.86 -18.48 -7.16
C MET A 441 3.17 -17.18 -6.39
N ARG A 442 4.00 -16.29 -6.94
CA ARG A 442 4.33 -15.00 -6.31
C ARG A 442 3.11 -14.09 -6.17
N VAL A 443 2.18 -14.12 -7.13
CA VAL A 443 0.91 -13.37 -7.02
C VAL A 443 0.09 -13.92 -5.87
N GLN A 444 -0.16 -15.24 -5.87
CA GLN A 444 -0.98 -15.91 -4.85
C GLN A 444 -0.45 -15.72 -3.43
N GLU A 445 0.86 -15.87 -3.23
CA GLU A 445 1.47 -15.75 -1.90
C GLU A 445 1.53 -14.31 -1.36
N ARG A 446 1.34 -13.30 -2.22
CA ARG A 446 1.35 -11.90 -1.79
C ARG A 446 -0.03 -11.34 -1.50
N ILE A 447 -1.11 -11.95 -1.97
CA ILE A 447 -2.48 -11.51 -1.66
C ILE A 447 -2.83 -11.85 -0.21
N PHE A 448 -3.31 -10.85 0.53
CA PHE A 448 -3.59 -10.99 1.97
C PHE A 448 -4.75 -11.97 2.25
N ASN A 449 -5.81 -11.92 1.43
CA ASN A 449 -6.99 -12.77 1.56
C ASN A 449 -6.99 -13.91 0.54
N LYS A 450 -5.86 -14.60 0.35
CA LYS A 450 -5.67 -15.62 -0.70
C LYS A 450 -6.71 -16.75 -0.72
N ASN A 451 -7.37 -17.03 0.41
CA ASN A 451 -8.43 -18.04 0.51
C ASN A 451 -9.77 -17.59 -0.08
N VAL A 452 -9.92 -16.31 -0.44
CA VAL A 452 -11.07 -15.69 -1.12
C VAL A 452 -10.59 -14.80 -2.28
N PHE A 453 -9.45 -15.15 -2.88
CA PHE A 453 -8.93 -14.55 -4.10
C PHE A 453 -9.42 -15.38 -5.29
N LEU A 454 -10.53 -14.95 -5.89
CA LEU A 454 -11.30 -15.72 -6.86
C LEU A 454 -10.73 -15.50 -8.27
N ASN A 455 -9.78 -16.34 -8.66
CA ASN A 455 -9.12 -16.31 -9.97
C ASN A 455 -10.00 -16.92 -11.07
N ALA A 456 -10.36 -16.12 -12.07
CA ALA A 456 -10.59 -16.63 -13.43
C ALA A 456 -9.23 -16.98 -14.06
N ILE A 457 -9.26 -17.82 -15.08
CA ILE A 457 -8.07 -18.19 -15.86
C ILE A 457 -8.07 -17.35 -17.13
N GLY A 458 -7.00 -16.59 -17.32
CA GLY A 458 -6.75 -15.82 -18.51
C GLY A 458 -5.89 -16.52 -19.54
N ASN A 459 -5.74 -15.88 -20.69
CA ASN A 459 -5.01 -16.46 -21.81
C ASN A 459 -3.51 -16.55 -21.55
N HIS A 460 -2.96 -15.72 -20.68
CA HIS A 460 -1.55 -15.75 -20.32
C HIS A 460 -1.23 -16.74 -19.19
N ASP A 461 -2.22 -17.11 -18.35
CA ASP A 461 -1.98 -17.93 -17.16
C ASP A 461 -1.40 -19.32 -17.49
N SER A 462 -1.69 -19.86 -18.68
CA SER A 462 -1.15 -21.15 -19.16
C SER A 462 0.30 -21.06 -19.66
N ASN A 463 0.96 -19.90 -19.56
CA ASN A 463 2.30 -19.64 -20.08
C ASN A 463 2.45 -19.90 -21.59
N GLY A 464 1.56 -19.31 -22.39
CA GLY A 464 1.67 -19.41 -23.83
C GLY A 464 2.85 -18.57 -24.38
N TRP A 465 4.09 -19.06 -24.30
CA TRP A 465 5.26 -18.34 -24.82
C TRP A 465 5.29 -18.38 -26.35
N ASP A 466 5.15 -17.20 -26.98
CA ASP A 466 5.25 -16.87 -28.43
C ASP A 466 3.91 -16.45 -29.08
N ASP A 467 3.93 -15.41 -29.91
CA ASP A 467 2.76 -14.90 -30.67
C ASP A 467 2.34 -15.87 -31.80
N SER A 468 2.94 -17.06 -31.87
CA SER A 468 2.61 -18.09 -32.84
C SER A 468 1.43 -18.95 -32.37
N GLN A 469 0.55 -19.33 -33.31
CA GLN A 469 -0.55 -20.27 -33.04
C GLN A 469 -0.05 -21.69 -32.71
N THR A 470 1.23 -21.99 -32.97
CA THR A 470 1.85 -23.29 -32.75
C THR A 470 2.94 -23.18 -31.68
N GLN A 471 2.68 -23.72 -30.50
CA GLN A 471 3.63 -23.71 -29.40
C GLN A 471 3.94 -25.12 -28.90
N ASN A 472 5.16 -25.28 -28.40
CA ASN A 472 5.62 -26.52 -27.80
C ASN A 472 4.73 -26.90 -26.61
N PHE A 473 4.17 -28.10 -26.63
CA PHE A 473 3.29 -28.59 -25.57
C PHE A 473 3.95 -28.59 -24.19
N ASP A 474 5.27 -28.77 -24.12
CA ASP A 474 5.99 -28.98 -22.86
C ASP A 474 6.29 -27.67 -22.11
N THR A 475 6.09 -26.50 -22.73
CA THR A 475 6.27 -25.18 -22.09
C THR A 475 5.02 -24.64 -21.40
N PHE A 476 3.85 -25.26 -21.63
CA PHE A 476 2.59 -24.86 -21.03
C PHE A 476 2.46 -25.28 -19.57
N ILE A 477 1.84 -24.41 -18.79
CA ILE A 477 1.21 -24.77 -17.52
C ILE A 477 -0.12 -25.44 -17.85
N ASN A 478 -0.24 -26.73 -17.56
CA ASN A 478 -1.48 -27.46 -17.79
C ASN A 478 -2.51 -27.21 -16.67
N ASP A 479 -3.76 -27.61 -16.91
CA ASP A 479 -4.87 -27.38 -15.98
C ASP A 479 -4.64 -27.91 -14.55
N LYS A 480 -3.92 -29.04 -14.39
CA LYS A 480 -3.62 -29.57 -13.05
C LYS A 480 -2.64 -28.69 -12.30
N GLU A 481 -1.66 -28.13 -13.00
CA GLU A 481 -0.67 -27.21 -12.45
C GLU A 481 -1.29 -25.84 -12.17
N LEU A 482 -2.16 -25.34 -13.06
CA LEU A 482 -2.97 -24.14 -12.80
C LEU A 482 -3.79 -24.28 -11.53
N TYR A 483 -4.52 -25.39 -11.37
CA TYR A 483 -5.24 -25.67 -10.14
C TYR A 483 -4.32 -25.75 -8.93
N ALA A 484 -3.15 -26.39 -9.08
CA ALA A 484 -2.20 -26.52 -7.98
C ALA A 484 -1.71 -25.17 -7.43
N ILE A 485 -1.62 -24.15 -8.28
CA ILE A 485 -1.12 -22.82 -7.90
C ILE A 485 -2.26 -21.87 -7.55
N LEU A 486 -3.25 -21.74 -8.43
CA LEU A 486 -4.29 -20.70 -8.36
C LEU A 486 -5.56 -21.18 -7.64
N GLY A 487 -5.80 -22.50 -7.61
CA GLY A 487 -7.04 -23.09 -7.08
C GLY A 487 -6.93 -23.64 -5.67
N GLN A 488 -5.76 -24.11 -5.23
CA GLN A 488 -5.63 -24.85 -3.96
C GLN A 488 -6.08 -24.07 -2.73
N ASN A 489 -5.81 -22.76 -2.67
CA ASN A 489 -6.20 -21.90 -1.54
C ASN A 489 -7.73 -21.76 -1.40
N LEU A 490 -8.50 -22.13 -2.41
CA LEU A 490 -9.96 -21.99 -2.45
C LEU A 490 -10.70 -23.27 -2.02
N ASN A 491 -10.00 -24.38 -1.78
CA ASN A 491 -10.60 -25.70 -1.57
C ASN A 491 -11.64 -25.76 -0.45
N ASP A 492 -11.42 -24.99 0.62
CA ASP A 492 -12.30 -24.96 1.78
C ASP A 492 -13.34 -23.82 1.72
N THR A 493 -13.29 -23.02 0.65
CA THR A 493 -14.05 -21.78 0.50
C THR A 493 -15.12 -21.88 -0.59
N VAL A 494 -14.78 -22.47 -1.74
CA VAL A 494 -15.63 -22.44 -2.94
C VAL A 494 -16.28 -23.79 -3.21
N VAL A 495 -17.38 -23.77 -3.95
CA VAL A 495 -18.01 -24.97 -4.48
C VAL A 495 -17.54 -25.18 -5.91
N TRP A 496 -16.73 -26.22 -6.09
CA TRP A 496 -16.16 -26.57 -7.37
C TRP A 496 -17.18 -27.21 -8.31
N GLY A 497 -17.23 -26.73 -9.56
CA GLY A 497 -17.79 -27.50 -10.66
C GLY A 497 -16.79 -28.55 -11.13
N ASP A 498 -15.56 -28.11 -11.39
CA ASP A 498 -14.39 -28.98 -11.63
C ASP A 498 -13.13 -28.25 -11.16
N LYS A 499 -12.35 -28.90 -10.30
CA LYS A 499 -11.10 -28.37 -9.76
C LYS A 499 -10.07 -28.13 -10.85
N VAL A 500 -9.93 -29.09 -11.77
CA VAL A 500 -8.95 -29.01 -12.86
C VAL A 500 -9.45 -28.02 -13.91
N GLY A 501 -10.75 -28.02 -14.19
CA GLY A 501 -11.37 -27.04 -15.09
C GLY A 501 -11.34 -25.59 -14.59
N MET A 502 -11.00 -25.36 -13.31
CA MET A 502 -10.90 -24.03 -12.68
C MET A 502 -12.19 -23.19 -12.77
N TYR A 503 -13.35 -23.83 -12.62
CA TYR A 503 -14.65 -23.15 -12.51
C TYR A 503 -15.42 -23.59 -11.26
N TYR A 504 -16.02 -22.62 -10.59
CA TYR A 504 -16.57 -22.75 -9.25
C TYR A 504 -17.51 -21.58 -8.93
N TYR A 505 -18.20 -21.66 -7.80
CA TYR A 505 -18.87 -20.51 -7.22
C TYR A 505 -18.49 -20.30 -5.75
N TYR A 506 -18.61 -19.06 -5.29
CA TYR A 506 -18.44 -18.64 -3.90
C TYR A 506 -19.69 -17.89 -3.44
N ASP A 507 -20.24 -18.31 -2.31
CA ASP A 507 -21.30 -17.58 -1.61
C ASP A 507 -20.66 -16.66 -0.58
N ILE A 508 -20.95 -15.36 -0.67
CA ILE A 508 -20.43 -14.40 0.30
C ILE A 508 -21.12 -14.63 1.65
N PRO A 509 -20.38 -14.87 2.75
CA PRO A 509 -20.97 -15.08 4.06
C PRO A 509 -21.86 -13.92 4.50
N ASN A 510 -23.00 -14.24 5.12
CA ASN A 510 -23.99 -13.28 5.60
C ASN A 510 -24.52 -12.33 4.51
N SER A 511 -24.50 -12.77 3.25
CA SER A 511 -25.07 -12.04 2.12
C SER A 511 -25.84 -13.00 1.21
N ASN A 512 -26.65 -12.43 0.32
CA ASN A 512 -27.30 -13.15 -0.78
C ASN A 512 -26.54 -13.01 -2.10
N ILE A 513 -25.28 -12.58 -2.09
CA ILE A 513 -24.44 -12.51 -3.29
C ILE A 513 -23.71 -13.83 -3.52
N ARG A 514 -23.79 -14.33 -4.77
CA ARG A 514 -23.02 -15.47 -5.27
C ARG A 514 -22.12 -15.00 -6.41
N ILE A 515 -20.83 -15.30 -6.30
CA ILE A 515 -19.84 -15.07 -7.36
C ILE A 515 -19.62 -16.39 -8.09
N ILE A 516 -19.87 -16.44 -9.39
CA ILE A 516 -19.61 -17.60 -10.24
C ILE A 516 -18.42 -17.27 -11.13
N THR A 517 -17.34 -18.03 -10.98
CA THR A 517 -16.15 -17.89 -11.82
C THR A 517 -16.16 -18.96 -12.90
N LEU A 518 -16.09 -18.53 -14.15
CA LEU A 518 -15.99 -19.41 -15.32
C LEU A 518 -14.61 -19.27 -15.96
N ASN A 519 -14.10 -20.38 -16.47
CA ASN A 519 -12.86 -20.47 -17.21
C ASN A 519 -13.18 -20.40 -18.72
N SER A 520 -12.90 -19.24 -19.33
CA SER A 520 -13.02 -19.00 -20.78
C SER A 520 -12.02 -19.80 -21.60
N ASN A 521 -10.99 -20.35 -20.95
CA ASN A 521 -9.92 -21.14 -21.55
C ASN A 521 -10.07 -22.63 -21.23
N ASN A 522 -11.30 -23.10 -21.00
CA ASN A 522 -11.59 -24.51 -20.74
C ASN A 522 -11.67 -25.31 -22.04
N ILE A 523 -10.53 -25.40 -22.72
CA ILE A 523 -10.29 -26.08 -24.01
C ILE A 523 -9.58 -27.42 -23.79
N PRO A 524 -9.66 -28.38 -24.74
CA PRO A 524 -8.88 -29.61 -24.67
C PRO A 524 -7.37 -29.40 -24.86
N TYR A 525 -6.55 -29.96 -23.96
CA TYR A 525 -5.08 -30.00 -24.09
C TYR A 525 -4.64 -31.24 -24.89
N ILE A 526 -4.45 -31.07 -26.20
CA ILE A 526 -4.10 -32.16 -27.12
C ILE A 526 -2.69 -31.92 -27.68
N LYS A 527 -1.74 -32.83 -27.40
CA LYS A 527 -0.41 -32.84 -28.00
C LYS A 527 -0.47 -33.48 -29.39
N LEU A 528 -0.02 -32.76 -30.41
CA LEU A 528 0.12 -33.23 -31.78
C LEU A 528 1.42 -34.03 -31.95
N GLU A 529 1.53 -34.77 -33.06
CA GLU A 529 2.70 -35.61 -33.36
C GLU A 529 4.01 -34.82 -33.50
N ASP A 530 3.93 -33.56 -33.92
CA ASP A 530 5.07 -32.64 -34.03
C ASP A 530 5.52 -32.04 -32.68
N GLY A 531 4.83 -32.40 -31.60
CA GLY A 531 5.11 -31.92 -30.25
C GLY A 531 4.41 -30.61 -29.88
N ASN A 532 3.66 -29.99 -30.79
CA ASN A 532 2.90 -28.77 -30.52
C ASN A 532 1.52 -29.07 -29.90
N ILE A 533 0.89 -28.06 -29.32
CA ILE A 533 -0.52 -28.15 -28.86
C ILE A 533 -1.49 -27.89 -30.02
N LYS A 534 -2.61 -28.63 -30.08
CA LYS A 534 -3.67 -28.42 -31.10
C LYS A 534 -4.34 -27.05 -30.98
N HIS A 535 -4.64 -26.66 -29.74
CA HIS A 535 -5.33 -25.39 -29.43
C HIS A 535 -4.46 -24.56 -28.49
N ASN A 536 -3.98 -23.41 -28.98
CA ASN A 536 -3.20 -22.50 -28.16
C ASN A 536 -4.15 -21.69 -27.25
N PRO A 537 -4.06 -21.80 -25.91
CA PRO A 537 -4.88 -21.04 -24.98
C PRO A 537 -4.67 -19.52 -25.05
N ASN A 538 -3.65 -19.02 -25.75
CA ASN A 538 -3.51 -17.60 -26.06
C ASN A 538 -4.55 -17.07 -27.05
N PHE A 539 -5.15 -17.93 -27.87
CA PHE A 539 -5.95 -17.52 -29.03
C PHE A 539 -7.28 -18.26 -29.15
N VAL A 540 -7.38 -19.45 -28.57
CA VAL A 540 -8.55 -20.33 -28.68
C VAL A 540 -9.23 -20.42 -27.33
N TYR A 541 -10.51 -20.05 -27.29
CA TYR A 541 -11.28 -19.95 -26.04
C TYR A 541 -12.60 -20.72 -26.18
N ASN A 542 -13.00 -21.43 -25.13
CA ASN A 542 -14.26 -22.17 -25.11
C ASN A 542 -14.68 -22.48 -23.67
N TYR A 543 -15.99 -22.62 -23.46
CA TYR A 543 -16.55 -23.21 -22.25
C TYR A 543 -16.94 -24.67 -22.53
N SER A 544 -16.37 -25.66 -21.83
CA SER A 544 -16.75 -27.07 -22.06
C SER A 544 -18.22 -27.36 -21.71
N GLN A 545 -18.79 -28.44 -22.26
CA GLN A 545 -20.15 -28.89 -21.92
C GLN A 545 -20.35 -29.04 -20.41
N LYS A 546 -19.38 -29.61 -19.69
CA LYS A 546 -19.46 -29.78 -18.23
C LYS A 546 -19.56 -28.44 -17.51
N GLN A 547 -18.81 -27.44 -17.97
CA GLN A 547 -18.86 -26.10 -17.41
C GLN A 547 -20.19 -25.39 -17.71
N VAL A 548 -20.73 -25.57 -18.92
CA VAL A 548 -22.06 -25.07 -19.30
C VAL A 548 -23.16 -25.70 -18.44
N ASP A 549 -23.13 -27.02 -18.25
CA ASP A 549 -24.08 -27.75 -17.39
C ASP A 549 -23.97 -27.29 -15.93
N PHE A 550 -22.75 -27.08 -15.44
CA PHE A 550 -22.50 -26.53 -14.11
C PHE A 550 -23.10 -25.13 -13.94
N LEU A 551 -22.93 -24.23 -14.91
CA LEU A 551 -23.51 -22.89 -14.86
C LEU A 551 -25.03 -22.96 -14.76
N VAL A 552 -25.67 -23.74 -15.65
CA VAL A 552 -27.14 -23.88 -15.66
C VAL A 552 -27.66 -24.45 -14.35
N LYS A 553 -27.02 -25.51 -13.84
CA LYS A 553 -27.37 -26.09 -12.54
C LYS A 553 -27.24 -25.05 -11.42
N THR A 554 -26.11 -24.36 -11.37
CA THR A 554 -25.82 -23.37 -10.33
C THR A 554 -26.87 -22.25 -10.34
N LEU A 555 -27.21 -21.72 -11.53
CA LEU A 555 -28.21 -20.66 -11.65
C LEU A 555 -29.61 -21.13 -11.24
N LYS A 556 -30.02 -22.35 -11.58
CA LYS A 556 -31.30 -22.93 -11.10
C LYS A 556 -31.38 -23.02 -9.58
N GLU A 557 -30.25 -23.26 -8.93
CA GLU A 557 -30.10 -23.34 -7.47
C GLU A 557 -29.89 -21.96 -6.80
N SER A 558 -30.03 -20.85 -7.55
CA SER A 558 -29.69 -19.50 -7.07
C SER A 558 -30.84 -18.48 -7.14
N ASN A 559 -32.10 -18.91 -7.09
CA ASN A 559 -33.26 -18.01 -7.26
C ASN A 559 -33.34 -16.89 -6.19
N ASP A 560 -32.74 -17.06 -5.02
CA ASP A 560 -32.69 -16.08 -3.93
C ASP A 560 -31.39 -15.23 -3.93
N LYS A 561 -30.51 -15.44 -4.90
CA LYS A 561 -29.18 -14.81 -4.94
C LYS A 561 -29.06 -13.70 -5.98
N HIS A 562 -28.14 -12.79 -5.72
CA HIS A 562 -27.65 -11.80 -6.67
C HIS A 562 -26.33 -12.30 -7.26
N ILE A 563 -26.30 -12.52 -8.58
CA ILE A 563 -25.22 -13.24 -9.24
C ILE A 563 -24.19 -12.28 -9.83
N LEU A 564 -22.93 -12.43 -9.45
CA LEU A 564 -21.79 -11.83 -10.14
C LEU A 564 -21.08 -12.92 -10.95
N ILE A 565 -20.88 -12.68 -12.25
CA ILE A 565 -20.11 -13.59 -13.10
C ILE A 565 -18.69 -13.03 -13.26
N ASN A 566 -17.68 -13.84 -12.99
CA ASN A 566 -16.27 -13.53 -13.25
C ASN A 566 -15.75 -14.40 -14.39
N VAL A 567 -15.24 -13.76 -15.44
CA VAL A 567 -14.61 -14.41 -16.60
C VAL A 567 -13.35 -13.63 -16.98
N HIS A 568 -12.45 -14.22 -17.76
CA HIS A 568 -11.34 -13.46 -18.32
C HIS A 568 -11.72 -12.81 -19.65
N ILE A 569 -12.06 -13.64 -20.65
CA ILE A 569 -12.43 -13.16 -21.98
C ILE A 569 -13.84 -12.53 -21.96
N PRO A 570 -14.02 -11.27 -22.40
CA PRO A 570 -15.33 -10.65 -22.41
C PRO A 570 -16.31 -11.40 -23.32
N LEU A 571 -17.58 -11.43 -22.92
CA LEU A 571 -18.64 -12.12 -23.66
C LEU A 571 -19.20 -11.32 -24.85
N LEU A 572 -18.98 -10.00 -24.89
CA LEU A 572 -19.48 -9.08 -25.91
C LEU A 572 -18.37 -8.67 -26.87
N THR A 573 -18.67 -8.55 -28.14
CA THR A 573 -17.71 -8.21 -29.20
C THR A 573 -17.27 -6.73 -29.19
N ASP A 574 -16.23 -6.42 -29.97
CA ASP A 574 -15.82 -5.04 -30.29
C ASP A 574 -16.97 -4.21 -30.89
N ALA A 575 -17.74 -4.80 -31.81
CA ALA A 575 -18.91 -4.15 -32.41
C ALA A 575 -20.00 -3.78 -31.37
N GLU A 576 -20.03 -4.48 -30.24
CA GLU A 576 -20.94 -4.21 -29.13
C GLU A 576 -20.35 -3.23 -28.10
N GLY A 577 -19.11 -2.79 -28.29
CA GLY A 577 -18.42 -1.76 -27.51
C GLY A 577 -17.22 -2.25 -26.70
N MET A 578 -16.89 -3.55 -26.70
CA MET A 578 -15.70 -4.09 -26.03
C MET A 578 -14.46 -3.93 -26.93
N LYS A 579 -14.01 -2.68 -27.06
CA LYS A 579 -13.05 -2.24 -28.09
C LYS A 579 -11.60 -2.72 -27.89
N ALA A 580 -11.29 -3.95 -28.31
CA ALA A 580 -9.92 -4.47 -28.25
C ALA A 580 -9.52 -5.48 -29.33
N ASN A 581 -10.35 -5.70 -30.37
CA ASN A 581 -10.01 -6.58 -31.51
C ASN A 581 -9.42 -7.95 -31.08
N TYR A 582 -10.17 -8.69 -30.26
CA TYR A 582 -9.73 -9.95 -29.67
C TYR A 582 -10.57 -11.14 -30.17
N THR A 583 -10.07 -12.37 -29.98
CA THR A 583 -10.79 -13.59 -30.38
C THR A 583 -11.90 -13.91 -29.38
N MET A 584 -13.11 -14.19 -29.87
CA MET A 584 -14.23 -14.59 -29.02
C MET A 584 -14.15 -16.08 -28.67
N PRO A 585 -14.66 -16.49 -27.49
CA PRO A 585 -14.91 -17.90 -27.24
C PRO A 585 -15.88 -18.48 -28.27
N HIS A 586 -15.57 -19.68 -28.75
CA HIS A 586 -16.35 -20.37 -29.79
C HIS A 586 -17.84 -20.48 -29.46
N ASN A 587 -18.17 -20.54 -28.17
CA ASN A 587 -19.52 -20.63 -27.65
C ASN A 587 -19.91 -19.48 -26.70
N ASN A 588 -19.38 -18.27 -26.89
CA ASN A 588 -19.74 -17.08 -26.08
C ASN A 588 -21.27 -16.82 -26.04
N ASN A 589 -21.95 -17.02 -27.18
CA ASN A 589 -23.41 -16.87 -27.30
C ASN A 589 -24.19 -17.87 -26.45
N CYS A 590 -23.61 -19.04 -26.14
CA CYS A 590 -24.20 -20.00 -25.21
C CYS A 590 -24.32 -19.39 -23.81
N ILE A 591 -23.22 -18.82 -23.30
CA ILE A 591 -23.19 -18.20 -21.97
C ILE A 591 -24.11 -16.98 -21.91
N LEU A 592 -24.07 -16.10 -22.92
CA LEU A 592 -24.97 -14.94 -23.00
C LEU A 592 -26.45 -15.37 -22.99
N GLY A 593 -26.80 -16.40 -23.76
CA GLY A 593 -28.16 -16.92 -23.83
C GLY A 593 -28.64 -17.53 -22.51
N ILE A 594 -27.78 -18.27 -21.80
CA ILE A 594 -28.07 -18.80 -20.46
C ILE A 594 -28.34 -17.65 -19.47
N LEU A 595 -27.47 -16.63 -19.43
CA LEU A 595 -27.61 -15.51 -18.51
C LEU A 595 -28.87 -14.69 -18.80
N LYS A 596 -29.17 -14.46 -20.08
CA LYS A 596 -30.42 -13.82 -20.49
C LYS A 596 -31.64 -14.64 -20.06
N ALA A 597 -31.64 -15.94 -20.33
CA ALA A 597 -32.74 -16.83 -19.96
C ALA A 597 -32.97 -16.87 -18.45
N PHE A 598 -31.89 -16.87 -17.66
CA PHE A 598 -31.97 -16.76 -16.20
C PHE A 598 -32.55 -15.41 -15.76
N LYS A 599 -32.06 -14.28 -16.31
CA LYS A 599 -32.58 -12.93 -15.99
C LYS A 599 -34.06 -12.78 -16.34
N GLU A 600 -34.49 -13.39 -17.44
CA GLU A 600 -35.85 -13.26 -17.98
C GLU A 600 -36.82 -14.34 -17.48
N GLY A 601 -36.32 -15.44 -16.89
CA GLY A 601 -37.14 -16.58 -16.48
C GLY A 601 -37.72 -17.32 -17.68
N THR A 602 -36.86 -17.67 -18.64
CA THR A 602 -37.25 -18.29 -19.91
C THR A 602 -36.41 -19.54 -20.22
N SER A 603 -36.77 -20.22 -21.32
CA SER A 603 -35.98 -21.31 -21.87
C SER A 603 -34.92 -20.82 -22.85
N PHE A 604 -33.83 -21.58 -22.97
CA PHE A 604 -32.80 -21.35 -23.96
C PHE A 604 -32.19 -22.68 -24.41
N ASP A 605 -32.07 -22.82 -25.74
CA ASP A 605 -31.45 -23.96 -26.40
C ASP A 605 -30.24 -23.47 -27.20
N TYR A 606 -29.17 -24.26 -27.20
CA TYR A 606 -27.95 -23.96 -27.96
C TYR A 606 -27.24 -25.24 -28.38
N THR A 607 -26.80 -25.28 -29.63
CA THR A 607 -25.97 -26.37 -30.14
C THR A 607 -24.75 -25.81 -30.86
N ASN A 608 -23.59 -26.41 -30.61
CA ASN A 608 -22.38 -26.25 -31.42
C ASN A 608 -21.90 -27.66 -31.78
N GLU A 609 -21.63 -27.91 -33.06
CA GLU A 609 -21.19 -29.22 -33.57
C GLU A 609 -19.72 -29.23 -33.98
N GLU A 610 -18.99 -28.15 -33.71
CA GLU A 610 -17.54 -28.11 -33.90
C GLU A 610 -16.85 -29.17 -33.03
N GLU A 611 -15.96 -29.96 -33.64
CA GLU A 611 -15.43 -31.23 -33.08
C GLU A 611 -15.03 -31.15 -31.60
N ASP A 612 -14.00 -30.38 -31.28
CA ASP A 612 -13.45 -30.26 -29.93
C ASP A 612 -14.26 -29.32 -29.00
N PHE A 613 -15.23 -28.60 -29.56
CA PHE A 613 -16.02 -27.56 -28.87
C PHE A 613 -17.53 -27.85 -28.91
N LYS A 614 -17.88 -29.13 -29.07
CA LYS A 614 -19.27 -29.55 -29.18
C LYS A 614 -20.05 -29.22 -27.91
N ILE A 615 -21.19 -28.54 -28.09
CA ILE A 615 -22.17 -28.23 -27.05
C ILE A 615 -23.55 -28.70 -27.51
N ASN A 616 -24.31 -29.31 -26.62
CA ASN A 616 -25.73 -29.51 -26.77
C ASN A 616 -26.43 -29.13 -25.45
N LEU A 617 -27.17 -28.04 -25.48
CA LEU A 617 -27.81 -27.46 -24.32
C LEU A 617 -29.30 -27.25 -24.60
N SER A 618 -30.11 -27.66 -23.62
CA SER A 618 -31.49 -27.19 -23.46
C SER A 618 -31.71 -26.89 -21.98
N CYS A 619 -32.13 -25.66 -21.67
CA CYS A 619 -32.39 -25.24 -20.30
C CYS A 619 -33.64 -24.39 -20.20
N ASN A 620 -34.22 -24.36 -19.01
CA ASN A 620 -35.38 -23.54 -18.66
C ASN A 620 -35.22 -23.03 -17.22
N PHE A 621 -35.47 -21.74 -17.02
CA PHE A 621 -35.49 -21.09 -15.71
C PHE A 621 -36.92 -20.71 -15.37
N GLU A 622 -37.49 -21.38 -14.37
CA GLU A 622 -38.89 -21.16 -13.97
C GLU A 622 -39.11 -19.78 -13.33
N ASN A 623 -38.07 -19.20 -12.72
CA ASN A 623 -38.11 -17.91 -12.05
C ASN A 623 -37.06 -16.96 -12.64
N LYS A 624 -37.35 -15.66 -12.57
CA LYS A 624 -36.41 -14.60 -12.93
C LYS A 624 -35.32 -14.49 -11.88
N GLY A 625 -34.08 -14.61 -12.32
CA GLY A 625 -32.88 -14.38 -11.52
C GLY A 625 -32.44 -12.92 -11.45
N THR A 626 -31.56 -12.61 -10.50
CA THR A 626 -30.91 -11.30 -10.41
C THR A 626 -29.42 -11.44 -10.72
N ILE A 627 -28.95 -10.71 -11.74
CA ILE A 627 -27.53 -10.64 -12.11
C ILE A 627 -27.03 -9.23 -11.77
N ILE A 628 -25.97 -9.16 -10.97
CA ILE A 628 -25.19 -7.94 -10.65
C ILE A 628 -24.49 -7.46 -11.91
N GLY A 629 -23.68 -8.33 -12.51
CA GLY A 629 -22.97 -8.05 -13.74
C GLY A 629 -22.00 -9.17 -14.13
N VAL A 630 -21.46 -9.05 -15.33
CA VAL A 630 -20.37 -9.89 -15.85
C VAL A 630 -19.09 -9.07 -15.81
N PHE A 631 -18.13 -9.48 -14.99
CA PHE A 631 -16.85 -8.82 -14.79
C PHE A 631 -15.76 -9.56 -15.54
N CYS A 632 -14.92 -8.82 -16.26
CA CYS A 632 -13.86 -9.38 -17.09
C CYS A 632 -12.59 -8.52 -17.16
N GLY A 633 -11.53 -9.13 -17.69
CA GLY A 633 -10.22 -8.53 -17.96
C GLY A 633 -9.92 -8.47 -19.47
N HIS A 634 -8.72 -8.89 -19.85
CA HIS A 634 -8.25 -9.19 -21.22
C HIS A 634 -8.04 -7.96 -22.12
N ILE A 635 -9.02 -7.05 -22.16
CA ILE A 635 -8.99 -5.92 -23.10
C ILE A 635 -8.19 -4.72 -22.58
N HIS A 636 -7.69 -4.81 -21.35
CA HIS A 636 -6.90 -3.78 -20.67
C HIS A 636 -7.57 -2.40 -20.72
N TYR A 637 -8.90 -2.33 -20.65
CA TYR A 637 -9.62 -1.08 -20.82
C TYR A 637 -10.92 -1.10 -20.02
N ASP A 638 -11.33 0.06 -19.50
CA ASP A 638 -12.55 0.18 -18.73
C ASP A 638 -13.77 0.33 -19.64
N CYS A 639 -14.62 -0.69 -19.67
CA CYS A 639 -15.94 -0.63 -20.31
C CYS A 639 -17.04 -0.93 -19.30
N LEU A 640 -18.18 -0.30 -19.51
CA LEU A 640 -19.44 -0.61 -18.83
C LEU A 640 -20.55 -0.57 -19.90
N ILE A 641 -21.03 -1.74 -20.28
CA ILE A 641 -21.99 -1.91 -21.38
C ILE A 641 -23.20 -2.66 -20.84
N ASN A 642 -24.40 -2.11 -21.00
CA ASN A 642 -25.62 -2.81 -20.66
C ASN A 642 -26.19 -3.49 -21.92
N LYS A 643 -26.29 -4.81 -21.90
CA LYS A 643 -26.92 -5.62 -22.95
C LYS A 643 -27.93 -6.56 -22.30
N ASP A 644 -29.14 -6.62 -22.84
CA ASP A 644 -30.22 -7.48 -22.32
C ASP A 644 -30.50 -7.26 -20.81
N ASN A 645 -30.37 -6.01 -20.33
CA ASN A 645 -30.47 -5.64 -18.90
C ASN A 645 -29.44 -6.33 -18.00
N ILE A 646 -28.29 -6.71 -18.56
CA ILE A 646 -27.14 -7.25 -17.86
C ILE A 646 -25.97 -6.31 -18.12
N ASN A 647 -25.33 -5.84 -17.04
CA ASN A 647 -24.13 -5.03 -17.15
C ASN A 647 -22.92 -5.92 -17.41
N HIS A 648 -22.14 -5.60 -18.43
CA HIS A 648 -20.86 -6.19 -18.77
C HIS A 648 -19.77 -5.16 -18.49
N ILE A 649 -18.82 -5.54 -17.64
CA ILE A 649 -17.82 -4.66 -17.05
C ILE A 649 -16.45 -5.24 -17.33
N SER A 650 -15.63 -4.51 -18.06
CA SER A 650 -14.20 -4.78 -18.12
C SER A 650 -13.45 -3.81 -17.21
N ILE A 651 -12.30 -4.23 -16.70
CA ILE A 651 -11.37 -3.38 -15.97
C ILE A 651 -10.08 -3.20 -16.77
N ASN A 652 -9.47 -2.03 -16.65
CA ASN A 652 -8.11 -1.80 -17.12
C ASN A 652 -7.09 -2.65 -16.33
N CYS A 653 -5.96 -3.01 -16.95
CA CYS A 653 -4.98 -3.93 -16.38
C CYS A 653 -4.23 -3.32 -15.18
N ASP A 654 -3.88 -4.13 -14.18
CA ASP A 654 -3.02 -3.67 -13.08
C ASP A 654 -1.58 -3.43 -13.57
N MET A 655 -1.13 -4.18 -14.59
CA MET A 655 0.14 -3.95 -15.25
C MET A 655 0.27 -2.49 -15.70
N MET A 656 1.45 -1.91 -15.48
CA MET A 656 1.78 -0.55 -15.90
C MET A 656 2.08 -0.52 -17.40
N ASP A 657 1.05 -0.78 -18.20
CA ASP A 657 1.16 -0.83 -19.67
C ASP A 657 0.10 0.05 -20.34
N LYS A 658 0.41 0.51 -21.55
CA LYS A 658 -0.47 1.30 -22.40
C LYS A 658 -0.51 0.67 -23.80
N TRP A 659 -1.53 -0.15 -24.03
CA TRP A 659 -1.76 -0.89 -25.27
C TRP A 659 -2.51 -0.07 -26.32
N THR A 660 -3.33 0.91 -25.89
CA THR A 660 -4.08 1.78 -26.80
C THR A 660 -4.09 3.23 -26.31
N ASP A 661 -4.31 4.17 -27.22
CA ASP A 661 -4.45 5.60 -26.88
C ASP A 661 -5.66 5.89 -26.00
N SER A 662 -6.63 4.96 -25.92
CA SER A 662 -7.81 5.12 -25.07
C SER A 662 -7.49 4.85 -23.59
N GLN A 663 -6.38 4.19 -23.28
CA GLN A 663 -5.98 3.92 -21.89
C GLN A 663 -5.31 5.15 -21.24
N PRO A 664 -5.58 5.40 -19.95
CA PRO A 664 -4.91 6.44 -19.19
C PRO A 664 -3.39 6.20 -19.12
N ASP A 665 -2.61 7.28 -19.11
CA ASP A 665 -1.15 7.19 -19.00
C ASP A 665 -0.73 6.56 -17.67
N ARG A 666 0.14 5.55 -17.76
CA ARG A 666 0.66 4.79 -16.63
C ARG A 666 2.06 5.28 -16.30
N ILE A 667 2.19 6.03 -15.21
CA ILE A 667 3.47 6.66 -14.83
C ILE A 667 4.00 6.01 -13.55
N PHE A 668 5.18 5.41 -13.67
CA PHE A 668 5.88 4.82 -12.54
C PHE A 668 6.06 5.83 -11.39
N ASN A 669 5.98 5.35 -10.14
CA ASN A 669 6.07 6.20 -8.94
C ASN A 669 4.99 7.30 -8.84
N THR A 670 3.84 7.11 -9.48
CA THR A 670 2.65 7.93 -9.28
C THR A 670 1.47 7.08 -8.81
N THR A 671 0.32 7.72 -8.58
CA THR A 671 -0.92 6.99 -8.29
C THR A 671 -1.43 6.23 -9.51
N SER A 672 -1.07 6.59 -10.74
CA SER A 672 -1.55 5.91 -11.96
C SER A 672 -0.79 4.63 -12.32
N GLN A 673 0.20 4.20 -11.53
CA GLN A 673 1.02 3.03 -11.89
C GLN A 673 0.28 1.68 -11.74
N PHE A 674 -0.74 1.59 -10.88
CA PHE A 674 -1.55 0.38 -10.65
C PHE A 674 -3.01 0.66 -11.03
N CYS A 675 -3.84 -0.39 -11.10
CA CYS A 675 -5.25 -0.25 -11.41
C CYS A 675 -6.08 -1.40 -10.79
N PHE A 676 -7.00 -1.05 -9.91
CA PHE A 676 -8.05 -1.95 -9.44
C PHE A 676 -9.26 -1.15 -8.94
N ASP A 677 -10.40 -1.81 -8.83
CA ASP A 677 -11.65 -1.23 -8.33
C ASP A 677 -12.01 -1.82 -6.97
N VAL A 678 -12.50 -0.98 -6.05
CA VAL A 678 -13.17 -1.44 -4.82
C VAL A 678 -14.67 -1.29 -5.02
N LEU A 679 -15.38 -2.42 -5.00
CA LEU A 679 -16.82 -2.48 -5.26
C LEU A 679 -17.58 -2.38 -3.95
N THR A 680 -18.50 -1.42 -3.87
CA THR A 680 -19.52 -1.35 -2.82
C THR A 680 -20.86 -1.73 -3.45
N ILE A 681 -21.39 -2.90 -3.07
CA ILE A 681 -22.59 -3.47 -3.66
C ILE A 681 -23.72 -3.38 -2.64
N ASN A 682 -24.79 -2.66 -2.96
CA ASN A 682 -26.00 -2.61 -2.16
C ASN A 682 -27.09 -3.47 -2.81
N THR A 683 -27.48 -4.57 -2.17
CA THR A 683 -28.45 -5.52 -2.72
C THR A 683 -29.89 -5.05 -2.56
N ASN A 684 -30.18 -4.16 -1.61
CA ASN A 684 -31.49 -3.56 -1.40
C ASN A 684 -31.82 -2.54 -2.50
N THR A 685 -30.88 -1.63 -2.80
CA THR A 685 -31.04 -0.64 -3.87
C THR A 685 -30.62 -1.16 -5.24
N LYS A 686 -30.02 -2.36 -5.29
CA LYS A 686 -29.42 -2.98 -6.49
C LYS A 686 -28.47 -2.04 -7.24
N LYS A 687 -27.57 -1.42 -6.48
CA LYS A 687 -26.55 -0.49 -6.99
C LYS A 687 -25.16 -1.03 -6.73
N VAL A 688 -24.27 -0.87 -7.69
CA VAL A 688 -22.82 -1.09 -7.54
C VAL A 688 -22.11 0.23 -7.71
N GLU A 689 -21.26 0.56 -6.76
CA GLU A 689 -20.33 1.69 -6.82
C GLU A 689 -18.91 1.16 -6.86
N MET A 690 -18.19 1.46 -7.94
CA MET A 690 -16.84 1.01 -8.22
C MET A 690 -15.88 2.17 -7.99
N THR A 691 -15.20 2.17 -6.85
CA THR A 691 -14.22 3.22 -6.51
C THR A 691 -12.87 2.84 -7.10
N ARG A 692 -12.37 3.64 -8.05
CA ARG A 692 -11.09 3.40 -8.70
C ARG A 692 -9.93 3.70 -7.76
N VAL A 693 -9.03 2.73 -7.64
CA VAL A 693 -7.72 2.92 -7.02
C VAL A 693 -6.67 2.72 -8.11
N GLY A 694 -6.03 3.83 -8.50
CA GLY A 694 -5.05 3.84 -9.56
C GLY A 694 -5.43 4.70 -10.76
N ALA A 695 -5.02 4.27 -11.95
CA ALA A 695 -5.32 4.94 -13.20
C ALA A 695 -6.79 4.79 -13.60
N GLY A 696 -7.45 5.86 -14.06
CA GLY A 696 -8.85 5.86 -14.51
C GLY A 696 -9.80 6.49 -13.49
N GLU A 697 -11.10 6.27 -13.67
CA GLU A 697 -12.16 6.98 -12.93
C GLU A 697 -13.13 6.00 -12.25
N ASP A 698 -13.81 6.49 -11.22
CA ASP A 698 -14.91 5.80 -10.55
C ASP A 698 -16.07 5.50 -11.52
N ARG A 699 -16.76 4.37 -11.32
CA ARG A 699 -17.92 3.95 -12.12
C ARG A 699 -19.07 3.50 -11.22
N GLU A 700 -20.29 3.58 -11.71
CA GLU A 700 -21.46 3.06 -11.00
C GLU A 700 -22.53 2.53 -11.97
N PHE A 701 -23.35 1.59 -11.50
CA PHE A 701 -24.50 1.11 -12.25
C PHE A 701 -25.57 0.50 -11.33
N ASN A 702 -26.79 0.39 -11.86
CA ASN A 702 -27.89 -0.36 -11.26
C ASN A 702 -28.07 -1.70 -11.99
N TYR A 703 -28.64 -2.70 -11.31
CA TYR A 703 -28.76 -4.07 -11.86
C TYR A 703 -30.08 -4.80 -11.56
#